data_AF-A0A8C4HQL7-F1
#
_entry.id   AF-A0A8C4HQL7-F1
#
_cell.length_a   1.000
_cell.length_b   1.000
_cell.length_c   1.000
_cell.angle_alpha   90.00
_cell.angle_beta   90.00
_cell.angle_gamma   90.00
#
_symmetry.space_group_name_H-M   'P 1'
#
loop_
_entity.id
_entity.type
_entity.pdbx_description
1 polymer ?
#
loop_
_entity_poly.entity_id
_entity_poly.type
_entity_poly.pdbx_seq_one_letter_code
_entity_poly.pdbx_strand_id
1 'polypeptide(L)'
;LSGSVSLAWVGDGTGVTLMISPVTNSARLVFDVLLMFAATNSSASENYGKSFQDVTNLINNTFIRSEFGIAIGPENSGKVILTGEVSGGHGSRIFVSDDFGKSFSHQDLPFIPLMQITYNPDNSNVLMVLSNSNELWLSEDFGSNWKKLHDMVCLVKWGRKNTIFLTASLNGSCNDRGMLELRRITDYGKTTKTVASKVYSFGLGGRFLFASVMTGKGTMRMIHVSVDQGETWNMAQLPPVGHEQFYSILAANDEMVFMHVDEPGDTGFGTIYVSDDRGTVYSKSLERHLYTTTGGDTDFTNVTSLRGVFITSVLAEDNSVQSVVSFDQGGEWVPLRKPADSKCDATAKDPDKCSLHIHAAYSIAMRLNVPMLPLTEPNAVGLILAHGSVGDAISVMKPDVYVSDDGGYTWIKALEGPHHYAILDSGGLLVAVEHSVNQPINKIKFSTDEGQCWGPGARSMNVSIWGYRDSLLSQYWISITIDFRDLLTRDCDDNDYVQWLAHSDDISDPNDGCMLGYKEKFLRLRKDSVCWNGRDYEVNTQPTPCPCTLDDFLCDFGYYRQENSSECVEQPDLKGKVLEFCLHGEEEKLQTSGYRKIPGDKCEGGEMPERKEIDLRKRCVSDLVGPELLVNSPSSKSVPIVITVIIIMLLSIAAGVVFVKKYVCGGRFLVHRYSVLQQHVEDNAVDGVDDPLETNHTHNGKIEFHDDSDEVQ
;
A
#
# COMPACT_ATOMS: atom_id res chain seq x y z
N LEU A 1 16.11 -4.15 -31.22
CA LEU A 1 16.19 -5.20 -30.19
C LEU A 1 15.35 -4.74 -29.00
N SER A 2 14.12 -5.23 -28.86
CA SER A 2 13.21 -4.82 -27.78
C SER A 2 13.32 -5.77 -26.57
N GLY A 3 14.52 -5.86 -25.99
CA GLY A 3 14.71 -6.50 -24.68
C GLY A 3 14.38 -5.49 -23.57
N SER A 4 13.71 -5.94 -22.52
CA SER A 4 13.55 -5.16 -21.29
C SER A 4 14.91 -4.93 -20.62
N VAL A 5 15.02 -3.92 -19.77
CA VAL A 5 16.17 -3.73 -18.88
C VAL A 5 15.63 -3.49 -17.48
N SER A 6 16.04 -4.35 -16.54
CA SER A 6 15.83 -4.15 -15.11
C SER A 6 17.14 -3.73 -14.48
N LEU A 7 17.10 -2.69 -13.65
CA LEU A 7 18.25 -2.15 -12.95
C LEU A 7 17.91 -2.00 -11.47
N ALA A 8 18.83 -2.38 -10.58
CA ALA A 8 18.67 -2.27 -9.14
C ALA A 8 19.97 -1.83 -8.47
N TRP A 9 19.86 -1.03 -7.41
CA TRP A 9 20.97 -0.76 -6.48
C TRP A 9 20.97 -1.82 -5.37
N VAL A 10 22.14 -2.16 -4.83
CA VAL A 10 22.27 -3.17 -3.76
C VAL A 10 22.95 -2.54 -2.54
N GLY A 11 22.12 -2.14 -1.57
CA GLY A 11 22.53 -1.35 -0.41
C GLY A 11 22.84 0.12 -0.73
N ASP A 12 22.68 0.97 0.28
CA ASP A 12 23.12 2.36 0.27
C ASP A 12 24.64 2.47 0.56
N GLY A 13 25.27 3.54 0.06
CA GLY A 13 26.68 3.84 0.29
C GLY A 13 27.67 2.94 -0.47
N THR A 14 27.25 1.77 -0.96
CA THR A 14 28.08 0.76 -1.64
C THR A 14 28.60 1.25 -3.00
N GLY A 15 27.68 1.61 -3.89
CA GLY A 15 27.95 1.80 -5.32
C GLY A 15 27.73 0.56 -6.18
N VAL A 16 27.10 -0.50 -5.64
CA VAL A 16 26.73 -1.70 -6.40
C VAL A 16 25.47 -1.46 -7.22
N THR A 17 25.59 -1.61 -8.53
CA THR A 17 24.46 -1.62 -9.48
C THR A 17 24.38 -2.97 -10.17
N LEU A 18 23.19 -3.55 -10.18
CA LEU A 18 22.79 -4.75 -10.92
C LEU A 18 22.02 -4.38 -12.17
N MET A 19 22.30 -5.04 -13.29
CA MET A 19 21.54 -4.94 -14.54
C MET A 19 21.17 -6.33 -15.06
N ILE A 20 19.92 -6.49 -15.49
CA ILE A 20 19.39 -7.69 -16.16
C ILE A 20 18.72 -7.27 -17.46
N SER A 21 19.01 -8.00 -18.55
CA SER A 21 18.29 -7.85 -19.82
C SER A 21 18.12 -9.21 -20.53
N PRO A 22 16.93 -9.56 -21.05
CA PRO A 22 16.76 -10.76 -21.85
C PRO A 22 17.22 -10.54 -23.30
N VAL A 23 18.17 -11.34 -23.74
CA VAL A 23 18.80 -11.30 -25.06
C VAL A 23 18.23 -12.43 -25.93
N THR A 24 17.49 -12.06 -26.97
CA THR A 24 16.97 -13.02 -27.96
C THR A 24 18.07 -13.39 -28.97
N ASN A 25 18.67 -14.57 -28.79
CA ASN A 25 19.78 -15.01 -29.62
C ASN A 25 19.29 -15.62 -30.94
N SER A 26 19.25 -14.80 -31.99
CA SER A 26 18.63 -15.09 -33.29
C SER A 26 19.23 -16.30 -34.03
N ALA A 27 20.43 -16.75 -33.66
CA ALA A 27 21.07 -17.94 -34.21
C ALA A 27 20.62 -19.26 -33.55
N ARG A 28 19.87 -19.23 -32.44
CA ARG A 28 19.53 -20.43 -31.64
C ARG A 28 18.10 -20.52 -31.10
N LEU A 29 17.29 -19.46 -31.16
CA LEU A 29 15.99 -19.38 -30.45
C LEU A 29 16.13 -19.62 -28.92
N VAL A 30 17.28 -19.23 -28.37
CA VAL A 30 17.53 -19.24 -26.92
C VAL A 30 17.36 -17.81 -26.41
N PHE A 31 16.67 -17.69 -25.28
CA PHE A 31 16.61 -16.47 -24.47
C PHE A 31 17.78 -16.52 -23.49
N ASP A 32 18.91 -15.97 -23.89
CA ASP A 32 20.04 -15.75 -22.97
C ASP A 32 19.68 -14.58 -22.04
N VAL A 33 20.05 -14.63 -20.76
CA VAL A 33 19.97 -13.45 -19.87
C VAL A 33 21.35 -12.82 -19.82
N LEU A 34 21.44 -11.49 -19.92
CA LEU A 34 22.67 -10.75 -19.68
C LEU A 34 22.61 -10.11 -18.30
N LEU A 35 23.32 -10.72 -17.34
CA LEU A 35 23.50 -10.22 -15.98
C LEU A 35 24.81 -9.41 -15.92
N MET A 36 24.76 -8.16 -15.47
CA MET A 36 25.95 -7.33 -15.27
C MET A 36 26.02 -6.72 -13.86
N PHE A 37 27.24 -6.63 -13.32
CA PHE A 37 27.57 -5.84 -12.13
C PHE A 37 28.43 -4.62 -12.47
N ALA A 38 28.33 -3.57 -11.66
CA ALA A 38 29.37 -2.55 -11.54
C ALA A 38 30.73 -3.21 -11.23
N ALA A 39 31.69 -3.10 -12.16
CA ALA A 39 32.93 -3.85 -12.11
C ALA A 39 33.87 -3.36 -10.99
N THR A 40 34.43 -4.29 -10.23
CA THR A 40 35.37 -3.97 -9.15
C THR A 40 36.76 -3.67 -9.69
N ASN A 41 37.44 -2.70 -9.07
CA ASN A 41 38.89 -2.53 -9.20
C ASN A 41 39.53 -2.68 -7.81
N SER A 42 40.83 -2.97 -7.75
CA SER A 42 41.50 -3.51 -6.56
C SER A 42 41.83 -2.50 -5.44
N SER A 43 40.86 -1.65 -5.08
CA SER A 43 40.84 -0.77 -3.91
C SER A 43 39.39 -0.37 -3.61
N ALA A 44 38.95 -0.40 -2.36
CA ALA A 44 37.54 -0.38 -1.97
C ALA A 44 36.72 0.82 -2.50
N SER A 45 35.98 0.58 -3.58
CA SER A 45 34.85 1.37 -4.10
C SER A 45 34.14 0.52 -5.15
N GLU A 46 32.86 0.21 -4.96
CA GLU A 46 32.02 -0.16 -6.10
C GLU A 46 31.68 1.12 -6.88
N ASN A 47 31.55 1.01 -8.21
CA ASN A 47 31.88 2.14 -9.09
C ASN A 47 30.68 2.96 -9.59
N TYR A 48 29.49 2.79 -9.00
CA TYR A 48 28.27 3.53 -9.35
C TYR A 48 27.91 3.43 -10.84
N GLY A 49 28.11 2.26 -11.46
CA GLY A 49 27.83 2.03 -12.88
C GLY A 49 28.81 2.73 -13.84
N LYS A 50 30.02 3.10 -13.42
CA LYS A 50 31.08 3.62 -14.32
C LYS A 50 31.59 2.59 -15.32
N SER A 51 31.56 1.30 -14.98
CA SER A 51 31.83 0.22 -15.92
C SER A 51 31.15 -1.06 -15.47
N PHE A 52 30.66 -1.85 -16.41
CA PHE A 52 29.95 -3.09 -16.13
C PHE A 52 30.75 -4.33 -16.53
N GLN A 53 30.61 -5.41 -15.77
CA GLN A 53 31.17 -6.73 -16.02
C GLN A 53 30.04 -7.75 -16.22
N ASP A 54 30.10 -8.51 -17.31
CA ASP A 54 29.22 -9.67 -17.53
C ASP A 54 29.57 -10.78 -16.53
N VAL A 55 28.54 -11.27 -15.85
CA VAL A 55 28.59 -12.29 -14.81
C VAL A 55 27.52 -13.36 -15.00
N THR A 56 26.92 -13.44 -16.19
CA THR A 56 25.85 -14.38 -16.54
C THR A 56 26.18 -15.84 -16.20
N ASN A 57 27.46 -16.20 -16.21
CA ASN A 57 27.95 -17.53 -15.83
C ASN A 57 27.70 -17.86 -14.34
N LEU A 58 27.55 -16.88 -13.44
CA LEU A 58 27.21 -17.11 -12.01
C LEU A 58 25.81 -17.71 -11.84
N ILE A 59 24.89 -17.39 -12.75
CA ILE A 59 23.54 -17.98 -12.81
C ILE A 59 23.45 -19.14 -13.82
N ASN A 60 24.59 -19.71 -14.24
CA ASN A 60 24.70 -20.77 -15.26
C ASN A 60 23.96 -20.45 -16.58
N ASN A 61 23.89 -19.15 -16.96
CA ASN A 61 23.13 -18.69 -18.13
C ASN A 61 21.62 -19.04 -18.09
N THR A 62 21.06 -19.24 -16.89
CA THR A 62 19.64 -19.60 -16.70
C THR A 62 18.72 -18.43 -17.03
N PHE A 63 17.56 -18.71 -17.63
CA PHE A 63 16.54 -17.70 -17.89
C PHE A 63 15.92 -17.19 -16.57
N ILE A 64 15.85 -15.87 -16.43
CA ILE A 64 15.35 -15.15 -15.25
C ILE A 64 14.01 -14.50 -15.61
N ARG A 65 13.03 -14.72 -14.74
CA ARG A 65 11.65 -14.25 -14.88
C ARG A 65 11.53 -12.77 -14.51
N SER A 66 11.59 -11.92 -15.53
CA SER A 66 11.55 -10.46 -15.38
C SER A 66 10.29 -9.93 -14.70
N GLU A 67 9.18 -10.68 -14.73
CA GLU A 67 7.95 -10.37 -14.01
C GLU A 67 8.09 -10.39 -12.47
N PHE A 68 9.13 -11.07 -11.95
CA PHE A 68 9.50 -11.03 -10.53
C PHE A 68 10.64 -10.04 -10.23
N GLY A 69 11.16 -9.33 -11.24
CA GLY A 69 12.20 -8.32 -11.11
C GLY A 69 13.48 -8.82 -10.42
N ILE A 70 14.05 -7.97 -9.58
CA ILE A 70 15.22 -8.27 -8.72
C ILE A 70 14.78 -8.02 -7.28
N ALA A 71 14.77 -9.07 -6.44
CA ALA A 71 14.37 -8.94 -5.05
C ALA A 71 15.58 -8.59 -4.17
N ILE A 72 15.76 -7.29 -3.93
CA ILE A 72 16.81 -6.73 -3.07
C ILE A 72 16.38 -6.81 -1.59
N GLY A 73 17.29 -7.22 -0.71
CA GLY A 73 17.07 -7.25 0.73
C GLY A 73 17.03 -5.87 1.37
N PRO A 74 16.40 -5.70 2.54
CA PRO A 74 16.30 -4.42 3.22
C PRO A 74 17.69 -3.89 3.65
N GLU A 75 17.79 -2.56 3.75
CA GLU A 75 18.99 -1.84 4.21
C GLU A 75 20.28 -2.30 3.50
N ASN A 76 21.41 -2.32 4.22
CA ASN A 76 22.71 -2.78 3.73
C ASN A 76 22.92 -4.28 3.96
N SER A 77 21.85 -5.09 3.89
CA SER A 77 21.93 -6.54 4.07
C SER A 77 22.67 -7.27 2.94
N GLY A 78 22.96 -6.60 1.82
CA GLY A 78 23.71 -7.15 0.69
C GLY A 78 23.01 -8.25 -0.09
N LYS A 79 21.73 -8.50 0.20
CA LYS A 79 21.00 -9.66 -0.31
C LYS A 79 20.30 -9.40 -1.64
N VAL A 80 20.37 -10.42 -2.51
CA VAL A 80 19.73 -10.44 -3.82
C VAL A 80 19.12 -11.82 -4.05
N ILE A 81 17.86 -11.86 -4.50
CA ILE A 81 17.22 -13.06 -5.02
C ILE A 81 16.78 -12.81 -6.47
N LEU A 82 17.13 -13.73 -7.36
CA LEU A 82 16.68 -13.78 -8.75
C LEU A 82 15.88 -15.08 -8.98
N THR A 83 14.67 -14.97 -9.53
CA THR A 83 13.83 -16.16 -9.83
C THR A 83 13.99 -16.57 -11.28
N GLY A 84 14.27 -17.85 -11.53
CA GLY A 84 14.47 -18.42 -12.86
C GLY A 84 13.80 -19.78 -13.06
N GLU A 85 13.93 -20.32 -14.28
CA GLU A 85 13.27 -21.56 -14.68
C GLU A 85 14.22 -22.77 -14.68
N VAL A 86 13.71 -23.94 -14.28
CA VAL A 86 14.46 -25.20 -14.32
C VAL A 86 14.45 -25.76 -15.75
N SER A 87 15.62 -25.79 -16.39
CA SER A 87 15.76 -26.22 -17.78
C SER A 87 15.19 -27.63 -18.04
N GLY A 88 14.16 -27.71 -18.88
CA GLY A 88 13.54 -28.98 -19.30
C GLY A 88 12.39 -29.49 -18.42
N GLY A 89 11.83 -28.66 -17.53
CA GLY A 89 10.63 -28.99 -16.76
C GLY A 89 9.82 -27.76 -16.34
N HIS A 90 8.72 -27.98 -15.61
CA HIS A 90 7.86 -26.91 -15.07
C HIS A 90 8.32 -26.41 -13.68
N GLY A 91 9.59 -26.66 -13.31
CA GLY A 91 10.13 -26.28 -11.99
C GLY A 91 10.59 -24.82 -11.95
N SER A 92 10.50 -24.20 -10.77
CA SER A 92 11.07 -22.88 -10.49
C SER A 92 12.33 -22.99 -9.63
N ARG A 93 13.27 -22.08 -9.83
CA ARG A 93 14.56 -22.00 -9.14
C ARG A 93 14.79 -20.58 -8.65
N ILE A 94 15.49 -20.43 -7.53
CA ILE A 94 16.07 -19.16 -7.12
C ILE A 94 17.58 -19.20 -7.19
N PHE A 95 18.17 -18.05 -7.55
CA PHE A 95 19.57 -17.74 -7.32
C PHE A 95 19.64 -16.73 -6.19
N VAL A 96 20.43 -17.01 -5.15
CA VAL A 96 20.53 -16.17 -3.96
C VAL A 96 21.97 -15.77 -3.70
N SER A 97 22.15 -14.52 -3.27
CA SER A 97 23.43 -13.92 -2.88
C SER A 97 23.23 -13.13 -1.59
N ASP A 98 24.22 -13.21 -0.70
CA ASP A 98 24.36 -12.43 0.54
C ASP A 98 25.62 -11.53 0.53
N ASP A 99 26.33 -11.44 -0.60
CA ASP A 99 27.61 -10.75 -0.77
C ASP A 99 27.56 -9.55 -1.74
N PHE A 100 26.38 -8.94 -1.86
CA PHE A 100 26.03 -7.89 -2.83
C PHE A 100 26.10 -8.37 -4.29
N GLY A 101 25.81 -9.65 -4.52
CA GLY A 101 25.73 -10.29 -5.84
C GLY A 101 27.07 -10.79 -6.40
N LYS A 102 28.18 -10.66 -5.65
CA LYS A 102 29.52 -11.05 -6.09
C LYS A 102 29.63 -12.57 -6.31
N SER A 103 28.80 -13.36 -5.65
CA SER A 103 28.57 -14.77 -5.92
C SER A 103 27.09 -15.13 -5.75
N PHE A 104 26.65 -16.20 -6.44
CA PHE A 104 25.30 -16.75 -6.31
C PHE A 104 25.36 -18.24 -6.00
N SER A 105 24.57 -18.67 -5.00
CA SER A 105 24.15 -20.06 -4.88
C SER A 105 22.76 -20.23 -5.51
N HIS A 106 22.27 -21.47 -5.68
CA HIS A 106 20.95 -21.71 -6.26
C HIS A 106 20.22 -22.85 -5.55
N GLN A 107 18.89 -22.72 -5.49
CA GLN A 107 18.00 -23.69 -4.86
C GLN A 107 16.76 -23.91 -5.73
N ASP A 108 16.42 -25.16 -6.00
CA ASP A 108 15.16 -25.52 -6.65
C ASP A 108 14.00 -25.41 -5.65
N LEU A 109 12.90 -24.78 -6.07
CA LEU A 109 11.74 -24.55 -5.22
C LEU A 109 10.78 -25.77 -5.27
N PRO A 110 10.16 -26.15 -4.14
CA PRO A 110 9.11 -27.18 -4.12
C PRO A 110 7.74 -26.68 -4.65
N PHE A 111 7.68 -25.45 -5.19
CA PHE A 111 6.48 -24.78 -5.70
C PHE A 111 6.86 -23.82 -6.84
N ILE A 112 5.85 -23.35 -7.59
CA ILE A 112 6.02 -22.27 -8.60
C ILE A 112 5.53 -20.95 -7.98
N PRO A 113 6.37 -19.90 -7.86
CA PRO A 113 5.94 -18.61 -7.35
C PRO A 113 4.83 -17.97 -8.20
N LEU A 114 3.90 -17.30 -7.52
CA LEU A 114 2.88 -16.40 -8.12
C LEU A 114 3.30 -14.92 -8.04
N MET A 115 4.20 -14.59 -7.11
CA MET A 115 4.67 -13.23 -6.84
C MET A 115 6.18 -13.22 -6.57
N GLN A 116 6.77 -12.02 -6.59
CA GLN A 116 8.15 -11.81 -6.10
C GLN A 116 8.29 -12.31 -4.65
N ILE A 117 9.41 -12.94 -4.32
CA ILE A 117 9.72 -13.37 -2.95
C ILE A 117 9.99 -12.14 -2.08
N THR A 118 9.29 -12.03 -0.96
CA THR A 118 9.32 -10.84 -0.09
C THR A 118 10.12 -11.09 1.19
N TYR A 119 11.08 -10.21 1.46
CA TYR A 119 11.82 -10.17 2.72
C TYR A 119 10.94 -9.67 3.85
N ASN A 120 11.11 -10.27 5.03
CA ASN A 120 10.62 -9.72 6.29
C ASN A 120 11.40 -8.43 6.62
N PRO A 121 10.74 -7.27 6.81
CA PRO A 121 11.41 -6.00 7.13
C PRO A 121 12.29 -6.08 8.38
N ASP A 122 11.89 -6.84 9.40
CA ASP A 122 12.64 -6.96 10.67
C ASP A 122 13.82 -7.96 10.59
N ASN A 123 13.91 -8.80 9.55
CA ASN A 123 14.95 -9.83 9.43
C ASN A 123 15.12 -10.34 7.98
N SER A 124 16.19 -9.89 7.31
CA SER A 124 16.50 -10.25 5.92
C SER A 124 16.82 -11.74 5.65
N ASN A 125 16.86 -12.61 6.66
CA ASN A 125 16.94 -14.07 6.47
C ASN A 125 15.57 -14.72 6.27
N VAL A 126 14.50 -14.06 6.71
CA VAL A 126 13.14 -14.61 6.68
C VAL A 126 12.44 -14.11 5.43
N LEU A 127 11.93 -15.04 4.63
CA LEU A 127 11.31 -14.80 3.33
C LEU A 127 9.92 -15.41 3.29
N MET A 128 8.96 -14.77 2.63
CA MET A 128 7.67 -15.38 2.30
C MET A 128 7.29 -15.14 0.83
N VAL A 129 6.48 -16.05 0.29
CA VAL A 129 5.96 -16.01 -1.09
C VAL A 129 4.67 -16.81 -1.21
N LEU A 130 3.78 -16.38 -2.12
CA LEU A 130 2.64 -17.18 -2.56
C LEU A 130 3.02 -18.00 -3.79
N SER A 131 2.58 -19.26 -3.83
CA SER A 131 2.66 -20.10 -5.03
C SER A 131 1.45 -19.92 -5.94
N ASN A 132 1.55 -20.39 -7.19
CA ASN A 132 0.41 -20.45 -8.13
C ASN A 132 -0.72 -21.41 -7.68
N SER A 133 -0.44 -22.30 -6.71
CA SER A 133 -1.40 -23.13 -5.99
C SER A 133 -2.12 -22.41 -4.84
N ASN A 134 -1.92 -21.09 -4.68
CA ASN A 134 -2.41 -20.27 -3.56
C ASN A 134 -1.94 -20.77 -2.18
N GLU A 135 -0.73 -21.34 -2.11
CA GLU A 135 -0.11 -21.77 -0.86
C GLU A 135 0.87 -20.70 -0.37
N LEU A 136 0.85 -20.39 0.93
CA LEU A 136 1.83 -19.50 1.55
C LEU A 136 3.05 -20.31 2.00
N TRP A 137 4.21 -19.99 1.42
CA TRP A 137 5.49 -20.59 1.76
C TRP A 137 6.41 -19.60 2.50
N LEU A 138 7.15 -20.11 3.47
CA LEU A 138 8.10 -19.37 4.29
C LEU A 138 9.48 -20.07 4.27
N SER A 139 10.55 -19.28 4.25
CA SER A 139 11.90 -19.71 4.62
C SER A 139 12.39 -18.87 5.81
N GLU A 140 13.10 -19.50 6.75
CA GLU A 140 13.76 -18.84 7.88
C GLU A 140 15.30 -18.72 7.66
N ASP A 141 15.80 -19.22 6.52
CA ASP A 141 17.21 -19.46 6.20
C ASP A 141 17.59 -18.99 4.78
N PHE A 142 17.07 -17.80 4.41
CA PHE A 142 17.35 -17.08 3.17
C PHE A 142 17.11 -17.91 1.88
N GLY A 143 16.06 -18.72 1.90
CA GLY A 143 15.58 -19.49 0.75
C GLY A 143 16.16 -20.89 0.63
N SER A 144 17.00 -21.32 1.58
CA SER A 144 17.63 -22.65 1.56
C SER A 144 16.62 -23.78 1.81
N ASN A 145 15.72 -23.61 2.79
CA ASN A 145 14.62 -24.51 3.08
C ASN A 145 13.28 -23.76 3.08
N TRP A 146 12.23 -24.41 2.58
CA TRP A 146 10.89 -23.83 2.47
C TRP A 146 9.83 -24.69 3.17
N LYS A 147 9.01 -24.04 4.00
CA LYS A 147 7.89 -24.63 4.76
C LYS A 147 6.59 -23.98 4.29
N LYS A 148 5.60 -24.79 3.89
CA LYS A 148 4.23 -24.30 3.69
C LYS A 148 3.61 -23.96 5.06
N LEU A 149 3.04 -22.76 5.17
CA LEU A 149 2.34 -22.28 6.37
C LEU A 149 0.81 -22.41 6.26
N HIS A 150 0.26 -22.20 5.06
CA HIS A 150 -1.19 -22.13 4.86
C HIS A 150 -1.58 -22.40 3.40
N ASP A 151 -2.83 -22.80 3.20
CA ASP A 151 -3.45 -23.14 1.91
C ASP A 151 -4.56 -22.15 1.54
N MET A 152 -4.87 -21.99 0.25
CA MET A 152 -5.93 -21.11 -0.27
C MET A 152 -5.80 -19.64 0.19
N VAL A 153 -4.57 -19.12 0.19
CA VAL A 153 -4.23 -17.73 0.53
C VAL A 153 -4.35 -16.83 -0.69
N CYS A 154 -5.10 -15.73 -0.54
CA CYS A 154 -5.50 -14.84 -1.62
C CYS A 154 -4.74 -13.50 -1.64
N LEU A 155 -4.26 -13.06 -0.48
CA LEU A 155 -3.37 -11.91 -0.31
C LEU A 155 -2.55 -12.12 0.96
N VAL A 156 -1.28 -11.72 0.96
CA VAL A 156 -0.40 -11.77 2.12
C VAL A 156 0.45 -10.49 2.20
N LYS A 157 0.70 -10.00 3.42
CA LYS A 157 1.59 -8.85 3.69
C LYS A 157 2.37 -9.05 4.98
N TRP A 158 3.63 -8.63 4.98
CA TRP A 158 4.41 -8.44 6.22
C TRP A 158 3.82 -7.26 7.01
N GLY A 159 3.72 -7.44 8.32
CA GLY A 159 3.48 -6.39 9.30
C GLY A 159 4.68 -6.25 10.25
N ARG A 160 4.64 -5.24 11.12
CA ARG A 160 5.70 -4.97 12.10
C ARG A 160 5.88 -6.14 13.08
N LYS A 161 7.11 -6.31 13.58
CA LYS A 161 7.51 -7.29 14.61
C LYS A 161 7.36 -8.74 14.13
N ASN A 162 7.81 -9.04 12.90
CA ASN A 162 7.79 -10.36 12.25
C ASN A 162 6.38 -10.94 12.00
N THR A 163 5.34 -10.11 12.04
CA THR A 163 3.95 -10.53 11.86
C THR A 163 3.63 -10.74 10.39
N ILE A 164 2.88 -11.80 10.08
CA ILE A 164 2.30 -12.03 8.75
C ILE A 164 0.78 -11.87 8.84
N PHE A 165 0.20 -11.05 7.97
CA PHE A 165 -1.24 -10.97 7.74
C PHE A 165 -1.58 -11.60 6.40
N LEU A 166 -2.65 -12.40 6.35
CA LEU A 166 -3.11 -13.07 5.13
C LEU A 166 -4.63 -13.14 5.07
N THR A 167 -5.21 -13.03 3.87
CA THR A 167 -6.60 -13.48 3.64
C THR A 167 -6.62 -14.87 3.04
N ALA A 168 -7.52 -15.72 3.51
CA ALA A 168 -7.72 -17.07 2.98
C ALA A 168 -9.19 -17.35 2.66
N SER A 169 -9.44 -18.18 1.64
CA SER A 169 -10.76 -18.66 1.29
C SER A 169 -11.08 -19.98 1.99
N LEU A 170 -12.28 -20.10 2.55
CA LEU A 170 -12.78 -21.35 3.14
C LEU A 170 -13.35 -22.31 2.09
N ASN A 171 -13.76 -21.80 0.92
CA ASN A 171 -14.39 -22.59 -0.15
C ASN A 171 -13.41 -22.98 -1.27
N GLY A 172 -12.15 -22.51 -1.22
CA GLY A 172 -11.11 -22.79 -2.22
C GLY A 172 -11.06 -21.82 -3.40
N SER A 173 -11.80 -20.71 -3.36
CA SER A 173 -11.83 -19.67 -4.40
C SER A 173 -11.46 -18.31 -3.83
N CYS A 174 -10.47 -17.63 -4.42
CA CYS A 174 -10.12 -16.25 -4.06
C CYS A 174 -11.02 -15.19 -4.72
N ASN A 175 -11.93 -15.61 -5.59
CA ASN A 175 -12.97 -14.75 -6.15
C ASN A 175 -14.14 -14.56 -5.15
N ASP A 176 -14.16 -15.31 -4.04
CA ASP A 176 -15.13 -15.22 -2.94
C ASP A 176 -14.88 -13.96 -2.04
N ARG A 177 -14.56 -12.83 -2.68
CA ARG A 177 -14.31 -11.55 -1.99
C ARG A 177 -15.55 -11.14 -1.21
N GLY A 178 -15.37 -10.94 0.09
CA GLY A 178 -16.44 -10.66 1.04
C GLY A 178 -16.82 -11.87 1.91
N MET A 179 -16.29 -13.06 1.61
CA MET A 179 -16.41 -14.27 2.42
C MET A 179 -15.06 -14.78 2.95
N LEU A 180 -13.95 -14.06 2.69
CA LEU A 180 -12.62 -14.44 3.14
C LEU A 180 -12.45 -14.26 4.65
N GLU A 181 -11.52 -15.02 5.23
CA GLU A 181 -11.00 -14.77 6.58
C GLU A 181 -9.67 -14.03 6.53
N LEU A 182 -9.54 -12.93 7.27
CA LEU A 182 -8.24 -12.32 7.57
C LEU A 182 -7.64 -13.01 8.80
N ARG A 183 -6.43 -13.55 8.62
CA ARG A 183 -5.67 -14.32 9.61
C ARG A 183 -4.32 -13.67 9.88
N ARG A 184 -3.84 -13.82 11.11
CA ARG A 184 -2.53 -13.35 11.60
C ARG A 184 -1.68 -14.53 12.05
N ILE A 185 -0.39 -14.49 11.73
CA ILE A 185 0.66 -15.40 12.21
C ILE A 185 1.77 -14.55 12.84
N THR A 186 2.26 -14.94 14.02
CA THR A 186 3.28 -14.19 14.78
C THR A 186 4.48 -15.03 15.25
N ASP A 187 4.56 -16.29 14.83
CA ASP A 187 5.51 -17.28 15.34
C ASP A 187 6.07 -18.22 14.24
N TYR A 188 6.04 -17.74 13.00
CA TYR A 188 6.40 -18.47 11.77
C TYR A 188 5.56 -19.73 11.52
N GLY A 189 4.27 -19.64 11.84
CA GLY A 189 3.26 -20.65 11.54
C GLY A 189 3.34 -21.85 12.47
N LYS A 190 3.32 -21.57 13.78
CA LYS A 190 3.00 -22.53 14.85
C LYS A 190 1.59 -22.24 15.39
N THR A 191 1.17 -20.97 15.38
CA THR A 191 -0.20 -20.53 15.63
C THR A 191 -0.68 -19.56 14.55
N THR A 192 -1.94 -19.73 14.14
CA THR A 192 -2.64 -18.89 13.18
C THR A 192 -3.95 -18.46 13.81
N LYS A 193 -4.18 -17.15 13.96
CA LYS A 193 -5.39 -16.57 14.55
C LYS A 193 -6.22 -15.90 13.46
N THR A 194 -7.48 -16.30 13.28
CA THR A 194 -8.45 -15.49 12.53
C THR A 194 -8.73 -14.22 13.33
N VAL A 195 -8.52 -13.06 12.70
CA VAL A 195 -8.71 -11.73 13.32
C VAL A 195 -9.93 -11.00 12.75
N ALA A 196 -10.37 -11.30 11.53
CA ALA A 196 -11.65 -10.85 10.99
C ALA A 196 -12.22 -11.85 9.96
N SER A 197 -13.53 -11.81 9.75
CA SER A 197 -14.28 -12.67 8.82
C SER A 197 -15.20 -11.82 7.93
N LYS A 198 -15.74 -12.39 6.84
CA LYS A 198 -16.50 -11.67 5.81
C LYS A 198 -15.68 -10.56 5.11
N VAL A 199 -14.39 -10.81 4.92
CA VAL A 199 -13.42 -9.83 4.43
C VAL A 199 -13.43 -9.80 2.89
N TYR A 200 -13.48 -8.60 2.31
CA TYR A 200 -13.31 -8.34 0.89
C TYR A 200 -11.82 -8.20 0.53
N SER A 201 -11.09 -7.37 1.28
CA SER A 201 -9.62 -7.22 1.20
C SER A 201 -9.10 -6.52 2.47
N PHE A 202 -7.77 -6.44 2.64
CA PHE A 202 -7.11 -5.77 3.76
C PHE A 202 -5.94 -4.89 3.33
N GLY A 203 -5.64 -3.88 4.14
CA GLY A 203 -4.57 -2.91 3.95
C GLY A 203 -3.74 -2.71 5.21
N LEU A 204 -2.52 -2.20 5.03
CA LEU A 204 -1.61 -1.78 6.09
C LEU A 204 -1.10 -0.39 5.71
N GLY A 205 -1.06 0.53 6.67
CA GLY A 205 -0.50 1.88 6.46
C GLY A 205 -0.16 2.51 7.81
N GLY A 206 1.05 3.05 7.95
CA GLY A 206 1.53 3.54 9.25
C GLY A 206 1.44 2.47 10.34
N ARG A 207 0.73 2.77 11.43
CA ARG A 207 0.41 1.83 12.52
C ARG A 207 -0.90 1.05 12.33
N PHE A 208 -1.65 1.32 11.27
CA PHE A 208 -3.04 0.89 11.08
C PHE A 208 -3.15 -0.38 10.21
N LEU A 209 -3.96 -1.33 10.68
CA LEU A 209 -4.46 -2.46 9.92
C LEU A 209 -5.91 -2.16 9.51
N PHE A 210 -6.20 -2.17 8.21
CA PHE A 210 -7.54 -1.94 7.67
C PHE A 210 -8.11 -3.22 7.07
N ALA A 211 -9.40 -3.48 7.27
CA ALA A 211 -10.15 -4.54 6.59
C ALA A 211 -11.43 -3.97 5.99
N SER A 212 -11.66 -4.23 4.70
CA SER A 212 -12.94 -3.95 4.06
C SER A 212 -13.86 -5.15 4.30
N VAL A 213 -14.96 -4.96 5.05
CA VAL A 213 -15.86 -6.03 5.53
C VAL A 213 -17.25 -5.87 4.94
N MET A 214 -17.91 -6.97 4.58
CA MET A 214 -19.27 -6.94 4.05
C MET A 214 -20.30 -6.60 5.14
N THR A 215 -21.19 -5.64 4.85
CA THR A 215 -22.24 -5.18 5.78
C THR A 215 -23.43 -6.14 5.92
N GLY A 216 -23.50 -7.19 5.09
CA GLY A 216 -24.66 -8.06 4.95
C GLY A 216 -25.88 -7.41 4.26
N LYS A 217 -25.83 -6.11 3.93
CA LYS A 217 -26.89 -5.38 3.24
C LYS A 217 -26.58 -5.30 1.74
N GLY A 218 -26.99 -6.33 1.00
CA GLY A 218 -26.64 -6.47 -0.41
C GLY A 218 -25.13 -6.61 -0.62
N THR A 219 -24.58 -5.90 -1.61
CA THR A 219 -23.15 -5.90 -1.95
C THR A 219 -22.33 -4.85 -1.20
N MET A 220 -22.93 -4.08 -0.29
CA MET A 220 -22.27 -2.98 0.42
C MET A 220 -21.20 -3.46 1.40
N ARG A 221 -20.01 -2.83 1.36
CA ARG A 221 -18.87 -3.08 2.25
C ARG A 221 -18.37 -1.81 2.91
N MET A 222 -17.69 -1.93 4.05
CA MET A 222 -17.15 -0.78 4.79
C MET A 222 -15.81 -1.09 5.47
N ILE A 223 -15.00 -0.04 5.66
CA ILE A 223 -13.70 -0.15 6.35
C ILE A 223 -13.89 -0.36 7.85
N HIS A 224 -13.12 -1.29 8.39
CA HIS A 224 -12.83 -1.41 9.82
C HIS A 224 -11.32 -1.25 10.02
N VAL A 225 -10.92 -0.69 11.17
CA VAL A 225 -9.54 -0.38 11.52
C VAL A 225 -9.14 -1.09 12.81
N SER A 226 -7.85 -1.43 12.93
CA SER A 226 -7.21 -1.92 14.13
C SER A 226 -5.81 -1.31 14.28
N VAL A 227 -5.46 -0.92 15.50
CA VAL A 227 -4.12 -0.42 15.88
C VAL A 227 -3.33 -1.43 16.74
N ASP A 228 -3.93 -2.57 17.08
CA ASP A 228 -3.39 -3.60 17.96
C ASP A 228 -3.13 -4.94 17.24
N GLN A 229 -2.97 -4.87 15.91
CA GLN A 229 -2.74 -6.02 15.02
C GLN A 229 -3.94 -6.99 14.93
N GLY A 230 -5.17 -6.50 15.06
CA GLY A 230 -6.39 -7.28 14.95
C GLY A 230 -6.75 -8.06 16.22
N GLU A 231 -6.38 -7.55 17.40
CA GLU A 231 -6.95 -7.99 18.67
C GLU A 231 -8.31 -7.32 18.91
N THR A 232 -8.44 -6.03 18.57
CA THR A 232 -9.70 -5.29 18.53
C THR A 232 -9.88 -4.57 17.20
N TRP A 233 -11.14 -4.25 16.88
CA TRP A 233 -11.53 -3.57 15.64
C TRP A 233 -12.56 -2.48 15.92
N ASN A 234 -12.38 -1.35 15.25
CA ASN A 234 -13.33 -0.23 15.24
C ASN A 234 -13.91 -0.05 13.83
N MET A 235 -15.14 0.42 13.74
CA MET A 235 -15.81 0.71 12.47
C MET A 235 -15.39 2.10 12.00
N ALA A 236 -14.71 2.20 10.85
CA ALA A 236 -14.31 3.50 10.32
C ALA A 236 -15.55 4.30 9.88
N GLN A 237 -15.60 5.57 10.26
CA GLN A 237 -16.71 6.49 10.02
C GLN A 237 -16.67 7.06 8.58
N LEU A 238 -16.64 6.14 7.61
CA LEU A 238 -16.60 6.41 6.17
C LEU A 238 -17.90 5.91 5.50
N PRO A 239 -18.32 6.48 4.36
CA PRO A 239 -19.43 5.95 3.58
C PRO A 239 -19.21 4.48 3.20
N PRO A 240 -20.21 3.59 3.33
CA PRO A 240 -20.14 2.23 2.80
C PRO A 240 -20.24 2.27 1.26
N VAL A 241 -19.49 1.40 0.58
CA VAL A 241 -19.39 1.41 -0.90
C VAL A 241 -19.90 0.12 -1.55
N GLY A 242 -20.45 0.25 -2.76
CA GLY A 242 -20.91 -0.85 -3.61
C GLY A 242 -19.75 -1.63 -4.24
N HIS A 243 -20.04 -2.73 -4.95
CA HIS A 243 -18.98 -3.61 -5.51
C HIS A 243 -18.07 -2.91 -6.53
N GLU A 244 -18.65 -2.06 -7.38
CA GLU A 244 -17.96 -1.32 -8.46
C GLU A 244 -17.04 -0.22 -7.92
N GLN A 245 -17.37 0.34 -6.75
CA GLN A 245 -16.59 1.38 -6.08
C GLN A 245 -15.40 0.83 -5.28
N PHE A 246 -14.44 1.69 -4.96
CA PHE A 246 -13.25 1.35 -4.15
C PHE A 246 -12.95 2.31 -2.97
N TYR A 247 -11.99 1.86 -2.14
CA TYR A 247 -11.30 2.67 -1.14
C TYR A 247 -9.81 2.64 -1.48
N SER A 248 -9.07 3.74 -1.31
CA SER A 248 -7.62 3.76 -1.47
C SER A 248 -6.93 4.50 -0.32
N ILE A 249 -5.86 3.90 0.22
CA ILE A 249 -5.01 4.54 1.24
C ILE A 249 -3.99 5.38 0.48
N LEU A 250 -4.21 6.70 0.44
CA LEU A 250 -3.36 7.62 -0.33
C LEU A 250 -2.02 7.87 0.37
N ALA A 251 -2.06 8.09 1.68
CA ALA A 251 -0.89 8.18 2.55
C ALA A 251 -1.27 7.82 3.99
N ALA A 252 -0.32 7.26 4.75
CA ALA A 252 -0.51 6.86 6.14
C ALA A 252 0.80 6.95 6.93
N ASN A 253 0.77 7.56 8.11
CA ASN A 253 1.86 7.59 9.08
C ASN A 253 1.38 7.02 10.43
N ASP A 254 2.15 7.18 11.50
CA ASP A 254 1.76 6.68 12.84
C ASP A 254 0.81 7.62 13.60
N GLU A 255 0.41 8.74 12.99
CA GLU A 255 -0.45 9.78 13.55
C GLU A 255 -1.81 9.90 12.82
N MET A 256 -1.92 9.61 11.52
CA MET A 256 -3.17 9.63 10.72
C MET A 256 -3.07 8.94 9.35
N VAL A 257 -4.22 8.87 8.66
CA VAL A 257 -4.38 8.30 7.30
C VAL A 257 -5.24 9.21 6.41
N PHE A 258 -4.75 9.47 5.20
CA PHE A 258 -5.52 9.96 4.06
C PHE A 258 -6.20 8.78 3.36
N MET A 259 -7.54 8.78 3.35
CA MET A 259 -8.36 7.74 2.71
C MET A 259 -9.19 8.34 1.57
N HIS A 260 -9.03 7.81 0.37
CA HIS A 260 -9.94 8.05 -0.74
C HIS A 260 -11.16 7.14 -0.63
N VAL A 261 -12.35 7.71 -0.85
CA VAL A 261 -13.61 6.98 -1.06
C VAL A 261 -14.14 7.38 -2.43
N ASP A 262 -14.31 6.40 -3.30
CA ASP A 262 -14.77 6.56 -4.68
C ASP A 262 -16.27 6.92 -4.75
N GLU A 263 -16.67 7.78 -5.70
CA GLU A 263 -18.06 8.28 -5.81
C GLU A 263 -18.96 7.28 -6.57
N PRO A 264 -20.27 7.13 -6.26
CA PRO A 264 -21.09 6.09 -6.88
C PRO A 264 -21.33 6.27 -8.39
N GLY A 265 -20.69 5.40 -9.19
CA GLY A 265 -20.80 5.34 -10.65
C GLY A 265 -19.46 5.60 -11.33
N ASP A 266 -19.38 5.43 -12.66
CA ASP A 266 -18.14 5.68 -13.40
C ASP A 266 -17.91 7.20 -13.58
N THR A 267 -17.40 7.83 -12.51
CA THR A 267 -17.20 9.28 -12.40
C THR A 267 -15.74 9.71 -12.65
N GLY A 268 -14.79 8.81 -12.39
CA GLY A 268 -13.35 9.12 -12.39
C GLY A 268 -12.88 10.00 -11.22
N PHE A 269 -13.71 10.18 -10.18
CA PHE A 269 -13.35 10.94 -8.98
C PHE A 269 -14.01 10.41 -7.71
N GLY A 270 -13.50 10.86 -6.57
CA GLY A 270 -14.07 10.58 -5.27
C GLY A 270 -13.78 11.68 -4.26
N THR A 271 -13.80 11.33 -2.99
CA THR A 271 -13.55 12.25 -1.86
C THR A 271 -12.36 11.77 -1.03
N ILE A 272 -11.44 12.68 -0.68
CA ILE A 272 -10.43 12.47 0.37
C ILE A 272 -11.03 12.73 1.75
N TYR A 273 -10.75 11.82 2.68
CA TYR A 273 -10.99 11.98 4.11
C TYR A 273 -9.69 11.85 4.90
N VAL A 274 -9.53 12.66 5.95
CA VAL A 274 -8.40 12.61 6.91
C VAL A 274 -8.89 12.06 8.25
N SER A 275 -8.17 11.09 8.81
CA SER A 275 -8.60 10.36 10.01
C SER A 275 -8.41 11.15 11.33
N ASP A 276 -8.77 10.53 12.45
CA ASP A 276 -8.16 10.74 13.76
C ASP A 276 -6.96 9.80 13.97
N ASP A 277 -6.28 9.93 15.12
CA ASP A 277 -5.11 9.10 15.43
C ASP A 277 -5.48 7.63 15.69
N ARG A 278 -6.76 7.34 15.94
CA ARG A 278 -7.32 5.98 16.00
C ARG A 278 -7.67 5.41 14.62
N GLY A 279 -7.52 6.19 13.54
CA GLY A 279 -7.88 5.77 12.19
C GLY A 279 -9.38 5.49 12.01
N THR A 280 -10.23 6.05 12.88
CA THR A 280 -11.63 5.65 13.05
C THR A 280 -12.61 6.79 12.76
N VAL A 281 -12.42 7.96 13.36
CA VAL A 281 -13.18 9.18 13.04
C VAL A 281 -12.58 9.79 11.78
N TYR A 282 -13.39 10.29 10.85
CA TYR A 282 -12.91 10.88 9.60
C TYR A 282 -13.57 12.23 9.32
N SER A 283 -12.74 13.19 8.93
CA SER A 283 -13.14 14.51 8.43
C SER A 283 -13.02 14.53 6.91
N LYS A 284 -14.03 15.04 6.19
CA LYS A 284 -13.93 15.28 4.74
C LYS A 284 -12.90 16.40 4.49
N SER A 285 -12.00 16.18 3.54
CA SER A 285 -10.83 17.05 3.28
C SER A 285 -10.83 17.63 1.86
N LEU A 286 -11.11 16.82 0.84
CA LEU A 286 -11.16 17.27 -0.56
C LEU A 286 -12.24 16.52 -1.33
N GLU A 287 -13.17 17.24 -1.95
CA GLU A 287 -14.18 16.69 -2.85
C GLU A 287 -13.65 16.64 -4.30
N ARG A 288 -14.27 15.79 -5.13
CA ARG A 288 -13.98 15.66 -6.58
C ARG A 288 -12.50 15.38 -6.90
N HIS A 289 -11.83 14.68 -5.99
CA HIS A 289 -10.44 14.23 -6.13
C HIS A 289 -10.29 13.23 -7.27
N LEU A 290 -9.39 13.51 -8.21
CA LEU A 290 -9.18 12.69 -9.41
C LEU A 290 -8.58 11.33 -9.04
N TYR A 291 -9.28 10.26 -9.39
CA TYR A 291 -8.82 8.88 -9.24
C TYR A 291 -9.53 8.03 -10.30
N THR A 292 -8.80 7.50 -11.28
CA THR A 292 -9.43 6.82 -12.42
C THR A 292 -9.88 5.39 -12.10
N THR A 293 -11.13 5.05 -12.46
CA THR A 293 -11.69 3.69 -12.38
C THR A 293 -10.86 2.68 -13.18
N THR A 294 -10.38 3.11 -14.34
CA THR A 294 -9.47 2.34 -15.22
C THR A 294 -8.04 2.80 -14.99
N GLY A 295 -7.11 1.86 -14.79
CA GLY A 295 -5.71 2.14 -14.46
C GLY A 295 -5.46 2.33 -12.96
N GLY A 296 -6.36 3.00 -12.25
CA GLY A 296 -6.17 3.33 -10.83
C GLY A 296 -5.22 4.51 -10.61
N ASP A 297 -5.11 5.40 -11.59
CA ASP A 297 -4.19 6.53 -11.60
C ASP A 297 -4.75 7.69 -10.77
N THR A 298 -3.88 8.31 -9.97
CA THR A 298 -4.18 9.53 -9.21
C THR A 298 -2.92 10.38 -9.08
N ASP A 299 -3.10 11.70 -9.05
CA ASP A 299 -1.99 12.67 -8.96
C ASP A 299 -1.57 12.96 -7.50
N PHE A 300 -2.17 12.28 -6.50
CA PHE A 300 -1.89 12.52 -5.09
C PHE A 300 -0.42 12.27 -4.73
N THR A 301 0.26 13.35 -4.36
CA THR A 301 1.71 13.44 -4.17
C THR A 301 2.00 14.02 -2.79
N ASN A 302 2.67 13.22 -1.95
CA ASN A 302 3.28 13.70 -0.70
C ASN A 302 4.57 14.48 -1.02
N VAL A 303 4.65 15.74 -0.59
CA VAL A 303 5.84 16.58 -0.81
C VAL A 303 6.83 16.29 0.32
N THR A 304 7.68 15.28 0.12
CA THR A 304 8.55 14.76 1.19
C THR A 304 9.60 15.76 1.70
N SER A 305 9.88 16.80 0.91
CA SER A 305 10.82 17.87 1.22
C SER A 305 10.27 18.97 2.15
N LEU A 306 8.95 19.01 2.42
CA LEU A 306 8.39 19.90 3.45
C LEU A 306 7.18 19.27 4.16
N ARG A 307 7.19 19.31 5.51
CA ARG A 307 6.18 18.67 6.35
C ARG A 307 4.78 19.24 6.12
N GLY A 308 3.77 18.36 6.14
CA GLY A 308 2.36 18.76 6.01
C GLY A 308 1.92 19.07 4.58
N VAL A 309 2.83 19.09 3.61
CA VAL A 309 2.52 19.50 2.23
C VAL A 309 2.11 18.32 1.35
N PHE A 310 0.97 18.46 0.67
CA PHE A 310 0.44 17.50 -0.29
C PHE A 310 -0.07 18.22 -1.53
N ILE A 311 0.21 17.67 -2.72
CA ILE A 311 -0.29 18.17 -4.01
C ILE A 311 -1.17 17.08 -4.63
N THR A 312 -2.30 17.43 -5.22
CA THR A 312 -3.11 16.49 -6.01
C THR A 312 -3.94 17.20 -7.09
N SER A 313 -4.71 16.43 -7.86
CA SER A 313 -5.63 16.92 -8.89
C SER A 313 -7.09 16.71 -8.49
N VAL A 314 -7.95 17.65 -8.89
CA VAL A 314 -9.41 17.57 -8.81
C VAL A 314 -10.03 17.70 -10.21
N LEU A 315 -11.19 17.07 -10.41
CA LEU A 315 -11.98 17.21 -11.63
C LEU A 315 -13.06 18.29 -11.43
N ALA A 316 -12.91 19.45 -12.06
CA ALA A 316 -13.87 20.55 -11.97
C ALA A 316 -15.22 20.21 -12.64
N GLU A 317 -16.26 21.02 -12.40
CA GLU A 317 -17.60 20.84 -12.98
C GLU A 317 -17.66 21.06 -14.50
N ASP A 318 -16.66 21.72 -15.10
CA ASP A 318 -16.49 21.80 -16.56
C ASP A 318 -15.64 20.64 -17.13
N ASN A 319 -15.41 19.59 -16.33
CA ASN A 319 -14.54 18.43 -16.58
C ASN A 319 -13.07 18.79 -16.89
N SER A 320 -12.64 20.00 -16.57
CA SER A 320 -11.21 20.34 -16.56
C SER A 320 -10.53 19.74 -15.32
N VAL A 321 -9.25 19.37 -15.45
CA VAL A 321 -8.46 18.88 -14.30
C VAL A 321 -7.64 20.03 -13.75
N GLN A 322 -7.80 20.30 -12.45
CA GLN A 322 -7.13 21.40 -11.74
C GLN A 322 -6.23 20.85 -10.64
N SER A 323 -5.11 21.50 -10.36
CA SER A 323 -4.16 21.05 -9.34
C SER A 323 -4.28 21.91 -8.10
N VAL A 324 -4.29 21.26 -6.94
CA VAL A 324 -4.43 21.89 -5.62
C VAL A 324 -3.31 21.43 -4.69
N VAL A 325 -2.93 22.30 -3.77
CA VAL A 325 -1.94 22.04 -2.72
C VAL A 325 -2.57 22.32 -1.36
N SER A 326 -2.30 21.45 -0.40
CA SER A 326 -2.49 21.69 1.03
C SER A 326 -1.12 21.79 1.68
N PHE A 327 -0.97 22.71 2.64
CA PHE A 327 0.24 22.86 3.46
C PHE A 327 0.02 22.43 4.92
N ASP A 328 -1.23 22.18 5.30
CA ASP A 328 -1.72 21.91 6.66
C ASP A 328 -2.21 20.46 6.83
N GLN A 329 -1.64 19.52 6.07
CA GLN A 329 -1.98 18.09 6.13
C GLN A 329 -3.45 17.80 5.78
N GLY A 330 -4.00 18.56 4.83
CA GLY A 330 -5.32 18.37 4.26
C GLY A 330 -6.46 19.08 4.99
N GLY A 331 -6.18 20.12 5.79
CA GLY A 331 -7.23 20.96 6.39
C GLY A 331 -7.83 21.96 5.40
N GLU A 332 -6.98 22.59 4.59
CA GLU A 332 -7.36 23.45 3.46
C GLU A 332 -6.56 23.08 2.19
N TRP A 333 -7.20 23.23 1.02
CA TRP A 333 -6.62 22.98 -0.29
C TRP A 333 -6.81 24.21 -1.19
N VAL A 334 -5.70 24.76 -1.70
CA VAL A 334 -5.67 25.97 -2.52
C VAL A 334 -5.04 25.71 -3.90
N PRO A 335 -5.38 26.49 -4.95
CA PRO A 335 -4.67 26.40 -6.24
C PRO A 335 -3.19 26.79 -6.10
N LEU A 336 -2.29 26.11 -6.82
CA LEU A 336 -0.86 26.44 -6.76
C LEU A 336 -0.58 27.80 -7.40
N ARG A 337 0.19 28.65 -6.71
CA ARG A 337 0.53 29.99 -7.16
C ARG A 337 1.35 29.95 -8.46
N LYS A 338 0.88 30.62 -9.52
CA LYS A 338 1.66 30.77 -10.76
C LYS A 338 3.01 31.46 -10.50
N PRO A 339 4.09 31.09 -11.21
CA PRO A 339 5.33 31.88 -11.21
C PRO A 339 5.09 33.33 -11.63
N ALA A 340 5.86 34.27 -11.06
CA ALA A 340 5.72 35.70 -11.30
C ALA A 340 5.80 36.03 -12.81
N ASP A 341 6.88 35.63 -13.47
CA ASP A 341 7.19 35.92 -14.87
C ASP A 341 6.45 35.00 -15.88
N SER A 342 5.71 33.99 -15.42
CA SER A 342 4.93 33.12 -16.31
C SER A 342 3.60 33.75 -16.71
N LYS A 343 3.27 33.67 -18.00
CA LYS A 343 1.98 34.07 -18.55
C LYS A 343 1.00 32.90 -18.52
N CYS A 344 -0.29 33.21 -18.45
CA CYS A 344 -1.36 32.23 -18.59
C CYS A 344 -1.42 31.70 -20.03
N ASP A 345 -1.70 30.40 -20.20
CA ASP A 345 -1.85 29.74 -21.49
C ASP A 345 -3.28 29.83 -22.04
N ALA A 346 -3.56 29.12 -23.14
CA ALA A 346 -4.86 29.15 -23.81
C ALA A 346 -6.01 28.45 -23.06
N THR A 347 -5.75 27.81 -21.90
CA THR A 347 -6.81 27.33 -21.01
C THR A 347 -7.45 28.46 -20.19
N ALA A 348 -6.69 29.54 -19.93
CA ALA A 348 -7.09 30.59 -19.01
C ALA A 348 -8.17 31.52 -19.58
N LYS A 349 -9.23 31.75 -18.81
CA LYS A 349 -10.31 32.68 -19.13
C LYS A 349 -9.88 34.15 -18.97
N ASP A 350 -8.86 34.41 -18.16
CA ASP A 350 -8.25 35.73 -17.91
C ASP A 350 -6.71 35.65 -18.13
N PRO A 351 -6.13 36.38 -19.10
CA PRO A 351 -4.69 36.29 -19.41
C PRO A 351 -3.72 36.67 -18.28
N ASP A 352 -4.21 37.37 -17.24
CA ASP A 352 -3.41 37.81 -16.08
C ASP A 352 -3.73 37.00 -14.80
N LYS A 353 -4.79 36.19 -14.78
CA LYS A 353 -5.20 35.38 -13.61
C LYS A 353 -5.31 33.90 -13.97
N CYS A 354 -4.37 33.11 -13.44
CA CYS A 354 -4.28 31.67 -13.63
C CYS A 354 -3.41 31.05 -12.53
N SER A 355 -3.44 29.72 -12.41
CA SER A 355 -2.67 28.95 -11.44
C SER A 355 -1.54 28.16 -12.11
N LEU A 356 -0.65 27.57 -11.31
CA LEU A 356 0.23 26.49 -11.78
C LEU A 356 -0.52 25.15 -11.67
N HIS A 357 -0.39 24.33 -12.71
CA HIS A 357 -0.94 22.99 -12.78
C HIS A 357 0.18 21.99 -12.97
N ILE A 358 0.11 20.87 -12.25
CA ILE A 358 1.18 19.87 -12.14
C ILE A 358 0.79 18.60 -12.89
N HIS A 359 1.71 18.08 -13.70
CA HIS A 359 1.56 16.79 -14.34
C HIS A 359 2.14 15.68 -13.45
N ALA A 360 1.29 14.77 -12.98
CA ALA A 360 1.70 13.53 -12.32
C ALA A 360 1.11 12.30 -13.05
N ALA A 361 0.73 11.23 -12.34
CA ALA A 361 0.43 9.92 -12.90
C ALA A 361 -0.68 9.95 -13.97
N TYR A 362 -1.77 10.69 -13.74
CA TYR A 362 -2.87 10.78 -14.69
C TYR A 362 -2.42 11.36 -16.04
N SER A 363 -1.53 12.35 -16.02
CA SER A 363 -0.97 12.94 -17.25
C SER A 363 -0.09 11.95 -18.03
N ILE A 364 0.61 11.04 -17.35
CA ILE A 364 1.41 9.98 -17.96
C ILE A 364 0.51 8.88 -18.53
N ALA A 365 -0.52 8.45 -17.79
CA ALA A 365 -1.53 7.49 -18.24
C ALA A 365 -2.27 7.97 -19.50
N MET A 366 -2.62 9.26 -19.53
CA MET A 366 -3.20 9.96 -20.70
C MET A 366 -2.19 10.19 -21.84
N ARG A 367 -0.96 9.69 -21.73
CA ARG A 367 0.11 9.73 -22.75
C ARG A 367 0.50 11.15 -23.18
N LEU A 368 0.41 12.12 -22.26
CA LEU A 368 1.00 13.45 -22.46
C LEU A 368 2.54 13.36 -22.47
N ASN A 369 3.20 14.43 -22.92
CA ASN A 369 4.65 14.48 -23.07
C ASN A 369 5.36 14.75 -21.73
N VAL A 370 5.14 13.87 -20.76
CA VAL A 370 5.55 13.98 -19.35
C VAL A 370 6.47 12.79 -19.03
N PRO A 371 7.80 12.99 -19.01
CA PRO A 371 8.76 11.88 -18.86
C PRO A 371 8.98 11.43 -17.42
N MET A 372 8.60 12.24 -16.43
CA MET A 372 8.79 11.96 -15.00
C MET A 372 7.68 12.61 -14.17
N LEU A 373 7.32 11.93 -13.08
CA LEU A 373 6.49 12.44 -11.99
C LEU A 373 7.19 13.61 -11.26
N PRO A 374 6.47 14.37 -10.41
CA PRO A 374 7.08 15.30 -9.47
C PRO A 374 8.10 14.61 -8.56
N LEU A 375 9.24 15.25 -8.34
CA LEU A 375 10.34 14.76 -7.51
C LEU A 375 10.54 15.67 -6.29
N THR A 376 10.57 15.05 -5.11
CA THR A 376 10.92 15.64 -3.82
C THR A 376 11.78 14.64 -3.06
N GLU A 377 12.69 15.10 -2.21
CA GLU A 377 13.50 14.25 -1.34
C GLU A 377 13.57 14.87 0.07
N PRO A 378 13.47 14.09 1.16
CA PRO A 378 13.36 14.64 2.52
C PRO A 378 14.65 15.27 3.05
N ASN A 379 15.82 14.98 2.44
CA ASN A 379 17.07 15.67 2.72
C ASN A 379 17.21 17.01 1.96
N ALA A 380 16.42 17.20 0.89
CA ALA A 380 16.46 18.36 0.01
C ALA A 380 15.34 19.36 0.38
N VAL A 381 15.47 19.94 1.58
CA VAL A 381 14.44 20.74 2.25
C VAL A 381 13.82 21.82 1.34
N GLY A 382 12.50 21.79 1.21
CA GLY A 382 11.72 22.72 0.40
C GLY A 382 11.76 22.50 -1.12
N LEU A 383 12.62 21.61 -1.63
CA LEU A 383 12.79 21.44 -3.08
C LEU A 383 11.72 20.54 -3.70
N ILE A 384 11.11 21.03 -4.79
CA ILE A 384 10.20 20.27 -5.65
C ILE A 384 10.57 20.52 -7.10
N LEU A 385 10.77 19.46 -7.89
CA LEU A 385 10.91 19.54 -9.36
C LEU A 385 9.68 18.88 -10.00
N ALA A 386 8.97 19.58 -10.89
CA ALA A 386 7.76 19.06 -11.51
C ALA A 386 7.56 19.52 -12.96
N HIS A 387 6.92 18.68 -13.77
CA HIS A 387 6.36 19.10 -15.05
C HIS A 387 5.04 19.86 -14.83
N GLY A 388 4.78 20.93 -15.58
CA GLY A 388 3.54 21.68 -15.43
C GLY A 388 3.11 22.58 -16.59
N SER A 389 1.95 23.20 -16.39
CA SER A 389 1.35 24.23 -17.25
C SER A 389 0.79 25.38 -16.39
N VAL A 390 0.74 26.60 -16.93
CA VAL A 390 0.24 27.79 -16.21
C VAL A 390 -1.04 28.27 -16.90
N GLY A 391 -2.19 28.17 -16.23
CA GLY A 391 -3.51 28.26 -16.87
C GLY A 391 -4.68 28.12 -15.88
N ASP A 392 -5.88 27.84 -16.37
CA ASP A 392 -7.04 27.50 -15.53
C ASP A 392 -7.14 25.98 -15.26
N ALA A 393 -6.35 25.16 -15.98
CA ALA A 393 -6.34 23.70 -15.90
C ALA A 393 -5.00 23.08 -16.34
N ILE A 394 -4.85 21.77 -16.16
CA ILE A 394 -3.79 20.97 -16.78
C ILE A 394 -3.92 21.06 -18.31
N SER A 395 -2.86 21.51 -18.97
CA SER A 395 -2.82 21.74 -20.42
C SER A 395 -2.30 20.51 -21.17
N VAL A 396 -2.86 20.18 -22.33
CA VAL A 396 -2.38 19.07 -23.19
C VAL A 396 -1.14 19.43 -24.03
N MET A 397 -0.59 20.63 -23.84
CA MET A 397 0.59 21.13 -24.54
C MET A 397 1.89 20.50 -24.02
N LYS A 398 3.02 20.74 -24.72
CA LYS A 398 4.35 20.34 -24.23
C LYS A 398 4.64 21.08 -22.92
N PRO A 399 4.82 20.38 -21.77
CA PRO A 399 5.01 21.04 -20.49
C PRO A 399 6.41 21.63 -20.35
N ASP A 400 6.56 22.57 -19.43
CA ASP A 400 7.86 23.05 -18.95
C ASP A 400 8.18 22.40 -17.58
N VAL A 401 9.44 22.49 -17.14
CA VAL A 401 9.82 22.10 -15.77
C VAL A 401 9.80 23.32 -14.86
N TYR A 402 9.05 23.20 -13.77
CA TYR A 402 8.95 24.18 -12.69
C TYR A 402 9.68 23.65 -11.46
N VAL A 403 10.25 24.58 -10.70
CA VAL A 403 10.91 24.29 -9.42
C VAL A 403 10.30 25.18 -8.35
N SER A 404 10.04 24.58 -7.19
CA SER A 404 9.86 25.31 -5.94
C SER A 404 11.07 25.06 -5.06
N ASP A 405 11.50 26.08 -4.32
CA ASP A 405 12.52 25.98 -3.29
C ASP A 405 11.99 26.29 -1.88
N ASP A 406 10.66 26.38 -1.70
CA ASP A 406 10.00 26.70 -0.43
C ASP A 406 8.90 25.70 -0.02
N GLY A 407 8.81 24.55 -0.69
CA GLY A 407 7.78 23.54 -0.46
C GLY A 407 6.46 23.81 -1.17
N GLY A 408 6.45 24.67 -2.20
CA GLY A 408 5.32 24.84 -3.13
C GLY A 408 4.53 26.14 -2.96
N TYR A 409 4.94 27.04 -2.06
CA TYR A 409 4.36 28.36 -1.89
C TYR A 409 4.70 29.30 -3.07
N THR A 410 5.93 29.21 -3.57
CA THR A 410 6.37 29.90 -4.78
C THR A 410 7.08 28.95 -5.75
N TRP A 411 7.05 29.32 -7.03
CA TRP A 411 7.53 28.51 -8.14
C TRP A 411 8.23 29.37 -9.17
N ILE A 412 9.28 28.83 -9.77
CA ILE A 412 9.98 29.37 -10.93
C ILE A 412 9.86 28.41 -12.12
N LYS A 413 9.92 28.93 -13.35
CA LYS A 413 10.13 28.09 -14.54
C LYS A 413 11.63 27.87 -14.69
N ALA A 414 12.09 26.65 -14.41
CA ALA A 414 13.51 26.32 -14.42
C ALA A 414 14.01 25.93 -15.83
N LEU A 415 13.21 25.17 -16.59
CA LEU A 415 13.60 24.68 -17.92
C LEU A 415 12.41 24.70 -18.89
N GLU A 416 12.66 25.19 -20.11
CA GLU A 416 11.69 25.12 -21.22
C GLU A 416 11.62 23.69 -21.79
N GLY A 417 10.42 23.12 -21.85
CA GLY A 417 10.17 21.75 -22.28
C GLY A 417 10.40 20.65 -21.21
N PRO A 418 9.89 19.43 -21.45
CA PRO A 418 10.06 18.30 -20.55
C PRO A 418 11.52 17.83 -20.47
N HIS A 419 11.93 17.42 -19.27
CA HIS A 419 13.24 16.88 -18.98
C HIS A 419 13.13 15.68 -18.04
N HIS A 420 14.06 14.73 -18.15
CA HIS A 420 14.37 13.86 -17.03
C HIS A 420 15.24 14.64 -16.04
N TYR A 421 14.97 14.57 -14.73
CA TYR A 421 15.68 15.32 -13.70
C TYR A 421 15.97 14.47 -12.46
N ALA A 422 16.98 14.87 -11.68
CA ALA A 422 17.28 14.27 -10.37
C ALA A 422 17.83 15.32 -9.38
N ILE A 423 17.50 15.14 -8.10
CA ILE A 423 18.07 15.86 -6.96
C ILE A 423 19.27 15.06 -6.46
N LEU A 424 20.41 15.73 -6.26
CA LEU A 424 21.64 15.11 -5.79
C LEU A 424 22.30 16.01 -4.74
N ASP A 425 23.16 15.40 -3.92
CA ASP A 425 23.82 16.06 -2.78
C ASP A 425 22.87 16.84 -1.85
N SER A 426 21.76 16.20 -1.46
CA SER A 426 20.73 16.78 -0.56
C SER A 426 20.19 18.14 -1.02
N GLY A 427 20.10 18.37 -2.33
CA GLY A 427 19.61 19.61 -2.92
C GLY A 427 20.70 20.58 -3.40
N GLY A 428 21.96 20.39 -2.99
CA GLY A 428 23.09 21.23 -3.44
C GLY A 428 23.40 21.12 -4.94
N LEU A 429 22.79 20.16 -5.65
CA LEU A 429 23.11 19.88 -7.03
C LEU A 429 21.94 19.23 -7.79
N LEU A 430 21.33 19.97 -8.70
CA LEU A 430 20.26 19.49 -9.58
C LEU A 430 20.80 19.14 -10.97
N VAL A 431 20.24 18.10 -11.59
CA VAL A 431 20.57 17.68 -12.96
C VAL A 431 19.34 17.55 -13.82
N ALA A 432 19.48 17.85 -15.12
CA ALA A 432 18.42 17.69 -16.10
C ALA A 432 18.94 17.26 -17.48
N VAL A 433 18.16 16.42 -18.15
CA VAL A 433 18.41 15.88 -19.48
C VAL A 433 17.15 16.05 -20.33
N GLU A 434 17.28 16.73 -21.47
CA GLU A 434 16.12 17.12 -22.30
C GLU A 434 15.38 15.89 -22.85
N HIS A 435 14.06 15.85 -22.70
CA HIS A 435 13.25 14.78 -23.26
C HIS A 435 12.91 15.08 -24.73
N SER A 436 13.51 14.28 -25.63
CA SER A 436 13.38 14.41 -27.08
C SER A 436 13.04 13.07 -27.71
N VAL A 437 11.79 12.94 -28.19
CA VAL A 437 11.29 11.73 -28.88
C VAL A 437 11.92 11.56 -30.28
N ASN A 438 12.29 12.66 -30.93
CA ASN A 438 12.61 12.70 -32.36
C ASN A 438 14.10 12.93 -32.70
N GLN A 439 14.95 13.27 -31.72
CA GLN A 439 16.36 13.60 -31.94
C GLN A 439 17.25 13.04 -30.82
N PRO A 440 18.34 12.33 -31.13
CA PRO A 440 19.33 11.91 -30.13
C PRO A 440 19.96 13.09 -29.40
N ILE A 441 19.99 13.00 -28.08
CA ILE A 441 20.56 14.00 -27.17
C ILE A 441 22.05 13.75 -26.90
N ASN A 442 22.80 14.81 -26.63
CA ASN A 442 24.22 14.76 -26.26
C ASN A 442 24.65 15.81 -25.22
N LYS A 443 23.68 16.33 -24.44
CA LYS A 443 23.89 17.38 -23.43
C LYS A 443 23.18 17.00 -22.13
N ILE A 444 23.83 17.34 -21.02
CA ILE A 444 23.26 17.40 -19.68
C ILE A 444 23.30 18.87 -19.22
N LYS A 445 22.29 19.29 -18.48
CA LYS A 445 22.20 20.58 -17.78
C LYS A 445 22.36 20.32 -16.29
N PHE A 446 22.97 21.26 -15.56
CA PHE A 446 23.10 21.19 -14.10
C PHE A 446 22.87 22.57 -13.47
N SER A 447 22.49 22.59 -12.20
CA SER A 447 22.37 23.77 -11.34
C SER A 447 22.96 23.44 -9.97
N THR A 448 23.65 24.41 -9.36
CA THR A 448 24.18 24.36 -7.97
C THR A 448 23.49 25.42 -7.08
N ASP A 449 22.36 25.94 -7.54
CA ASP A 449 21.67 27.11 -6.99
C ASP A 449 20.14 26.88 -6.96
N GLU A 450 19.74 25.68 -6.54
CA GLU A 450 18.34 25.25 -6.37
C GLU A 450 17.47 25.43 -7.63
N GLY A 451 18.07 25.32 -8.81
CA GLY A 451 17.38 25.36 -10.11
C GLY A 451 17.24 26.76 -10.72
N GLN A 452 17.87 27.78 -10.14
CA GLN A 452 17.77 29.17 -10.62
C GLN A 452 18.63 29.43 -11.88
N CYS A 453 19.86 28.92 -11.94
CA CYS A 453 20.75 29.04 -13.10
C CYS A 453 21.17 27.66 -13.64
N TRP A 454 20.95 27.42 -14.95
CA TRP A 454 21.29 26.15 -15.58
C TRP A 454 22.52 26.24 -16.50
N GLY A 455 23.60 25.58 -16.09
CA GLY A 455 24.84 25.48 -16.84
C GLY A 455 24.81 24.38 -17.92
N PRO A 456 25.30 24.64 -19.15
CA PRO A 456 25.54 23.58 -20.13
C PRO A 456 26.87 22.88 -19.82
N GLY A 457 26.83 21.73 -19.14
CA GLY A 457 28.07 21.04 -18.81
C GLY A 457 27.93 19.67 -18.15
N ALA A 458 28.77 18.73 -18.58
CA ALA A 458 29.03 17.49 -17.86
C ALA A 458 30.09 17.72 -16.77
N ARG A 459 29.67 18.33 -15.67
CA ARG A 459 29.92 17.80 -14.33
C ARG A 459 28.60 17.87 -13.58
N SER A 460 28.16 16.68 -13.09
CA SER A 460 26.81 15.52 -10.84
C SER A 460 27.12 14.08 -10.14
N MET A 461 27.58 14.10 -8.88
CA MET A 461 28.64 13.27 -8.27
C MET A 461 28.79 11.80 -8.68
N ASN A 462 27.69 11.07 -8.93
CA ASN A 462 27.68 9.98 -9.92
C ASN A 462 26.29 9.92 -10.57
N VAL A 463 26.18 10.27 -11.85
CA VAL A 463 24.93 10.14 -12.64
C VAL A 463 25.17 9.29 -13.87
N SER A 464 24.49 8.14 -13.92
CA SER A 464 24.44 7.24 -15.09
C SER A 464 23.31 7.65 -16.03
N ILE A 465 23.65 8.25 -17.18
CA ILE A 465 22.70 8.52 -18.26
C ILE A 465 22.58 7.23 -19.11
N TRP A 466 21.38 6.66 -19.17
CA TRP A 466 21.09 5.46 -19.95
C TRP A 466 20.40 5.80 -21.28
N GLY A 467 20.70 5.03 -22.33
CA GLY A 467 20.03 5.13 -23.62
C GLY A 467 20.52 4.06 -24.58
N TYR A 468 20.11 4.14 -25.84
CA TYR A 468 20.61 3.28 -26.91
C TYR A 468 21.24 4.11 -28.02
N ARG A 469 22.11 3.48 -28.81
CA ARG A 469 22.66 4.07 -30.03
C ARG A 469 22.26 3.23 -31.23
N ASP A 470 21.59 3.88 -32.18
CA ASP A 470 21.28 3.29 -33.47
C ASP A 470 22.50 3.27 -34.39
N SER A 471 22.72 2.12 -35.00
CA SER A 471 23.65 1.90 -36.11
C SER A 471 22.89 1.20 -37.24
N LEU A 472 23.36 1.36 -38.48
CA LEU A 472 22.71 0.87 -39.71
C LEU A 472 22.38 -0.64 -39.72
N LEU A 473 22.97 -1.42 -38.81
CA LEU A 473 22.82 -2.88 -38.70
C LEU A 473 22.54 -3.37 -37.27
N SER A 474 22.52 -2.50 -36.26
CA SER A 474 22.34 -2.89 -34.85
C SER A 474 21.98 -1.72 -33.95
N GLN A 475 21.24 -2.00 -32.90
CA GLN A 475 20.89 -1.08 -31.81
C GLN A 475 21.51 -1.65 -30.53
N TYR A 476 22.26 -0.85 -29.79
CA TYR A 476 22.89 -1.29 -28.53
C TYR A 476 22.69 -0.28 -27.40
N TRP A 477 22.52 -0.79 -26.18
CA TRP A 477 22.46 0.01 -24.96
C TRP A 477 23.81 0.64 -24.64
N ILE A 478 23.78 1.84 -24.07
CA ILE A 478 24.92 2.58 -23.54
C ILE A 478 24.52 3.22 -22.21
N SER A 479 25.44 3.18 -21.25
CA SER A 479 25.37 3.96 -20.02
C SER A 479 26.58 4.89 -19.96
N ILE A 480 26.36 6.16 -19.61
CA ILE A 480 27.40 7.17 -19.47
C ILE A 480 27.32 7.72 -18.05
N THR A 481 28.23 7.26 -17.18
CA THR A 481 28.31 7.72 -15.80
C THR A 481 29.30 8.89 -15.67
N ILE A 482 28.81 10.02 -15.15
CA ILE A 482 29.54 11.28 -14.99
C ILE A 482 29.83 11.52 -13.50
N ASP A 483 31.06 11.90 -13.16
CA ASP A 483 31.51 12.25 -11.79
C ASP A 483 31.72 13.79 -11.66
N PHE A 484 31.43 14.35 -10.49
CA PHE A 484 31.43 15.79 -10.21
C PHE A 484 32.26 16.18 -8.98
N ARG A 485 33.10 15.29 -8.44
CA ARG A 485 34.01 15.69 -7.35
C ARG A 485 34.95 16.84 -7.77
N ASP A 486 35.15 16.99 -9.08
CA ASP A 486 35.83 18.11 -9.76
C ASP A 486 35.00 19.41 -9.90
N LEU A 487 33.73 19.44 -9.45
CA LEU A 487 32.87 20.62 -9.41
C LEU A 487 32.71 21.11 -7.96
N LEU A 488 32.23 20.22 -7.08
CA LEU A 488 32.09 20.48 -5.64
C LEU A 488 33.45 20.24 -4.96
N THR A 489 34.42 21.09 -5.29
CA THR A 489 35.86 20.91 -4.96
C THR A 489 36.24 21.12 -3.50
N ARG A 490 35.27 21.41 -2.63
CA ARG A 490 35.40 21.60 -1.18
C ARG A 490 34.16 21.06 -0.48
N ASP A 491 34.33 20.59 0.74
CA ASP A 491 33.23 20.33 1.68
C ASP A 491 32.57 21.67 2.09
N CYS A 492 31.29 21.65 2.47
CA CYS A 492 30.61 22.82 3.03
C CYS A 492 31.02 23.08 4.49
N ASP A 493 31.01 24.35 4.91
CA ASP A 493 31.19 24.76 6.30
C ASP A 493 30.02 25.63 6.82
N ASP A 494 29.98 25.92 8.12
CA ASP A 494 28.89 26.65 8.80
C ASP A 494 28.50 27.99 8.11
N ASN A 495 29.42 28.63 7.38
CA ASN A 495 29.18 29.88 6.67
C ASN A 495 28.38 29.68 5.37
N ASP A 496 28.47 28.51 4.73
CA ASP A 496 27.74 28.16 3.51
C ASP A 496 26.23 27.96 3.76
N TYR A 497 25.84 27.77 5.02
CA TYR A 497 24.45 27.60 5.42
C TYR A 497 23.78 28.91 5.85
N VAL A 498 22.46 28.97 5.70
CA VAL A 498 21.59 30.05 6.16
C VAL A 498 20.40 29.47 6.93
N GLN A 499 19.95 30.15 7.98
CA GLN A 499 18.72 29.78 8.67
C GLN A 499 17.51 30.14 7.81
N TRP A 500 16.67 29.16 7.53
CA TRP A 500 15.39 29.31 6.86
C TRP A 500 14.26 28.86 7.79
N LEU A 501 13.19 29.65 7.86
CA LEU A 501 11.97 29.31 8.59
C LEU A 501 10.98 28.72 7.58
N ALA A 502 10.56 27.48 7.82
CA ALA A 502 9.57 26.83 6.99
C ALA A 502 8.19 27.49 7.12
N HIS A 503 7.42 27.47 6.03
CA HIS A 503 6.05 28.01 5.96
C HIS A 503 5.94 29.50 6.33
N SER A 504 7.02 30.28 6.20
CA SER A 504 7.02 31.71 6.50
C SER A 504 6.35 32.53 5.39
N ASP A 505 5.47 33.44 5.76
CA ASP A 505 4.68 34.28 4.85
C ASP A 505 4.70 35.78 5.24
N ASP A 506 4.54 36.11 6.51
CA ASP A 506 4.77 37.46 7.08
C ASP A 506 5.66 37.42 8.32
N ILE A 507 6.95 37.72 8.14
CA ILE A 507 8.00 37.82 9.17
C ILE A 507 7.64 38.81 10.31
N SER A 508 6.62 39.67 10.14
CA SER A 508 6.12 40.56 11.20
C SER A 508 5.07 39.94 12.13
N ASP A 509 4.48 38.79 11.79
CA ASP A 509 3.55 38.06 12.65
C ASP A 509 4.33 37.22 13.70
N PRO A 510 4.05 37.33 15.02
CA PRO A 510 4.59 36.39 16.00
C PRO A 510 4.28 34.91 15.72
N ASN A 511 3.26 34.59 14.91
CA ASN A 511 2.84 33.25 14.50
C ASN A 511 3.44 32.78 13.15
N ASP A 512 4.18 33.62 12.42
CA ASP A 512 4.86 33.30 11.14
C ASP A 512 5.51 31.90 11.08
N GLY A 513 5.12 31.04 10.15
CA GLY A 513 5.63 29.66 10.06
C GLY A 513 5.16 28.68 11.15
N CYS A 514 4.12 29.00 11.93
CA CYS A 514 3.41 28.02 12.75
C CYS A 514 2.56 27.10 11.85
N MET A 515 2.96 25.85 11.67
CA MET A 515 2.15 24.86 10.94
C MET A 515 1.99 23.58 11.75
N LEU A 516 0.73 23.16 11.94
CA LEU A 516 0.34 22.04 12.80
C LEU A 516 0.92 22.24 14.22
N GLY A 517 0.72 23.45 14.74
CA GLY A 517 1.10 23.82 16.09
C GLY A 517 2.58 24.00 16.43
N TYR A 518 3.51 23.98 15.47
CA TYR A 518 4.91 24.37 15.74
C TYR A 518 5.64 24.94 14.52
N LYS A 519 6.69 25.74 14.80
CA LYS A 519 7.62 26.30 13.81
C LYS A 519 8.84 25.41 13.64
N GLU A 520 9.36 25.32 12.42
CA GLU A 520 10.60 24.61 12.12
C GLU A 520 11.61 25.52 11.43
N LYS A 521 12.82 25.60 12.03
CA LYS A 521 13.96 26.30 11.46
C LYS A 521 14.99 25.29 10.98
N PHE A 522 15.36 25.42 9.72
CA PHE A 522 16.32 24.59 9.01
C PHE A 522 17.61 25.38 8.78
N LEU A 523 18.75 24.68 8.77
CA LEU A 523 19.96 25.17 8.10
C LEU A 523 19.92 24.67 6.66
N ARG A 524 19.85 25.58 5.69
CA ARG A 524 19.85 25.27 4.26
C ARG A 524 21.09 25.84 3.60
N LEU A 525 21.62 25.12 2.61
CA LEU A 525 22.73 25.60 1.80
C LEU A 525 22.33 26.89 1.08
N ARG A 526 23.20 27.91 1.05
CA ARG A 526 22.93 29.13 0.29
C ARG A 526 23.06 28.86 -1.21
N LYS A 527 22.18 29.48 -1.99
CA LYS A 527 22.14 29.39 -3.46
C LYS A 527 23.41 29.91 -4.16
N ASP A 528 24.26 30.69 -3.48
CA ASP A 528 25.56 31.16 -3.98
C ASP A 528 26.76 30.31 -3.51
N SER A 529 26.53 29.33 -2.63
CA SER A 529 27.58 28.57 -1.94
C SER A 529 27.80 27.20 -2.58
N VAL A 530 28.71 27.15 -3.55
CA VAL A 530 29.09 25.90 -4.25
C VAL A 530 30.09 25.11 -3.40
N CYS A 531 29.61 24.02 -2.79
CA CYS A 531 30.38 23.07 -1.96
C CYS A 531 29.65 21.71 -1.89
N TRP A 532 30.30 20.71 -1.29
CA TRP A 532 29.76 19.37 -1.07
C TRP A 532 29.13 19.26 0.33
N ASN A 533 27.82 18.96 0.42
CA ASN A 533 27.11 18.76 1.69
C ASN A 533 27.62 17.52 2.45
N GLY A 534 28.04 16.48 1.73
CA GLY A 534 28.48 15.21 2.30
C GLY A 534 27.42 14.12 2.28
N ARG A 535 27.84 12.85 2.46
CA ARG A 535 26.93 11.72 2.63
C ARG A 535 26.28 11.70 4.02
N ASP A 536 27.05 12.14 5.01
CA ASP A 536 26.66 12.17 6.42
C ASP A 536 25.89 13.47 6.77
N TYR A 537 25.30 14.12 5.77
CA TYR A 537 24.47 15.32 5.93
C TYR A 537 23.11 14.95 6.51
N GLU A 538 22.86 15.36 7.75
CA GLU A 538 21.58 15.22 8.42
C GLU A 538 20.84 16.55 8.50
N VAL A 539 19.54 16.54 8.14
CA VAL A 539 18.68 17.73 8.26
C VAL A 539 18.33 17.95 9.74
N ASN A 540 19.05 18.86 10.37
CA ASN A 540 18.85 19.22 11.77
C ASN A 540 17.83 20.36 11.92
N THR A 541 16.77 20.13 12.70
CA THR A 541 15.74 21.13 13.03
C THR A 541 15.53 21.22 14.54
N GLN A 542 15.04 22.39 14.99
CA GLN A 542 14.58 22.58 16.36
C GLN A 542 13.12 23.04 16.34
N PRO A 543 12.14 22.18 16.68
CA PRO A 543 10.74 22.55 16.69
C PRO A 543 10.46 23.55 17.82
N THR A 544 9.78 24.64 17.49
CA THR A 544 9.35 25.66 18.45
C THR A 544 7.82 25.64 18.56
N PRO A 545 7.22 25.16 19.66
CA PRO A 545 5.77 25.08 19.80
C PRO A 545 5.06 26.43 19.67
N CYS A 546 3.85 26.40 19.11
CA CYS A 546 2.98 27.55 18.91
C CYS A 546 1.78 27.51 19.87
N PRO A 547 1.19 28.67 20.22
CA PRO A 547 -0.12 28.70 20.87
C PRO A 547 -1.20 28.21 19.89
N CYS A 548 -2.13 27.38 20.37
CA CYS A 548 -3.21 26.87 19.51
C CYS A 548 -4.13 27.99 18.99
N THR A 549 -4.45 27.98 17.70
CA THR A 549 -5.55 28.75 17.08
C THR A 549 -6.71 27.83 16.70
N LEU A 550 -7.76 28.36 16.05
CA LEU A 550 -8.81 27.52 15.46
C LEU A 550 -8.34 26.75 14.21
N ASP A 551 -7.25 27.18 13.58
CA ASP A 551 -6.76 26.60 12.33
C ASP A 551 -5.99 25.30 12.57
N ASP A 552 -5.40 25.12 13.76
CA ASP A 552 -4.86 23.85 14.29
C ASP A 552 -5.96 22.76 14.50
N PHE A 553 -7.22 23.04 14.14
CA PHE A 553 -8.37 22.14 14.28
C PHE A 553 -9.13 21.94 12.95
N LEU A 554 -9.30 20.67 12.58
CA LEU A 554 -10.24 20.22 11.55
C LEU A 554 -11.68 20.33 12.06
N CYS A 555 -12.65 20.36 11.15
CA CYS A 555 -14.02 20.09 11.54
C CYS A 555 -14.20 18.63 11.99
N ASP A 556 -14.85 18.47 13.13
CA ASP A 556 -15.16 17.19 13.74
C ASP A 556 -16.33 16.49 13.01
N PHE A 557 -16.65 15.26 13.41
CA PHE A 557 -17.76 14.53 12.79
C PHE A 557 -19.08 15.32 12.87
N GLY A 558 -19.77 15.43 11.74
CA GLY A 558 -21.03 16.15 11.62
C GLY A 558 -20.90 17.66 11.34
N TYR A 559 -19.69 18.17 11.19
CA TYR A 559 -19.40 19.57 10.87
C TYR A 559 -18.66 19.72 9.53
N TYR A 560 -18.61 20.95 9.00
CA TYR A 560 -17.85 21.32 7.81
C TYR A 560 -17.47 22.81 7.84
N ARG A 561 -16.38 23.22 7.18
CA ARG A 561 -16.06 24.64 6.95
C ARG A 561 -16.91 25.15 5.77
N GLN A 562 -17.33 26.40 5.82
CA GLN A 562 -17.92 27.09 4.66
C GLN A 562 -16.80 27.76 3.84
N GLU A 563 -17.04 28.00 2.55
CA GLU A 563 -16.07 28.68 1.68
C GLU A 563 -15.61 30.01 2.30
N ASN A 564 -14.30 30.21 2.45
CA ASN A 564 -13.68 31.39 3.05
C ASN A 564 -14.01 31.61 4.55
N SER A 565 -14.21 30.54 5.33
CA SER A 565 -14.38 30.61 6.78
C SER A 565 -13.67 29.47 7.53
N SER A 566 -12.85 29.82 8.54
CA SER A 566 -12.32 28.84 9.50
C SER A 566 -13.39 28.25 10.43
N GLU A 567 -14.60 28.83 10.48
CA GLU A 567 -15.68 28.34 11.36
C GLU A 567 -16.27 27.01 10.87
N CYS A 568 -16.21 25.99 11.74
CA CYS A 568 -16.88 24.71 11.55
C CYS A 568 -18.35 24.79 11.96
N VAL A 569 -19.26 24.49 11.02
CA VAL A 569 -20.72 24.54 11.22
C VAL A 569 -21.38 23.16 11.05
N GLU A 570 -22.49 22.91 11.75
CA GLU A 570 -23.23 21.65 11.65
C GLU A 570 -23.72 21.38 10.20
N GLN A 571 -23.43 20.18 9.70
CA GLN A 571 -23.93 19.70 8.41
C GLN A 571 -25.47 19.64 8.41
N PRO A 572 -26.17 20.11 7.35
CA PRO A 572 -27.64 20.18 7.33
C PRO A 572 -28.34 18.86 7.67
N ASP A 573 -27.81 17.74 7.18
CA ASP A 573 -28.38 16.41 7.40
C ASP A 573 -28.11 15.83 8.79
N LEU A 574 -27.18 16.38 9.55
CA LEU A 574 -26.84 15.95 10.92
C LEU A 574 -27.26 16.96 12.00
N LYS A 575 -27.74 18.13 11.59
CA LYS A 575 -28.22 19.23 12.43
C LYS A 575 -29.16 18.77 13.55
N GLY A 576 -28.75 19.00 14.80
CA GLY A 576 -29.51 18.61 16.00
C GLY A 576 -29.73 17.10 16.22
N LYS A 577 -29.07 16.22 15.45
CA LYS A 577 -29.03 14.77 15.74
C LYS A 577 -27.98 14.47 16.80
N VAL A 578 -28.07 13.30 17.43
CA VAL A 578 -26.98 12.82 18.30
C VAL A 578 -25.91 12.16 17.42
N LEU A 579 -24.66 12.63 17.56
CA LEU A 579 -23.50 12.07 16.89
C LEU A 579 -23.01 10.86 17.69
N GLU A 580 -23.54 9.68 17.36
CA GLU A 580 -23.23 8.40 17.98
C GLU A 580 -22.35 7.56 17.04
N PHE A 581 -21.24 7.02 17.55
CA PHE A 581 -20.28 6.20 16.81
C PHE A 581 -19.87 4.96 17.63
N CYS A 582 -19.27 3.95 17.00
CA CYS A 582 -19.09 2.62 17.59
C CYS A 582 -17.61 2.26 17.75
N LEU A 583 -17.08 2.35 18.97
CA LEU A 583 -15.72 1.92 19.32
C LEU A 583 -15.78 0.62 20.13
N HIS A 584 -14.99 -0.38 19.74
CA HIS A 584 -14.82 -1.66 20.45
C HIS A 584 -16.13 -2.42 20.77
N GLY A 585 -17.23 -2.11 20.07
CA GLY A 585 -18.56 -2.68 20.33
C GLY A 585 -19.37 -1.95 21.41
N GLU A 586 -18.91 -0.78 21.88
CA GLU A 586 -19.64 0.13 22.77
C GLU A 586 -19.85 1.48 22.06
N GLU A 587 -21.03 2.06 22.29
CA GLU A 587 -21.52 3.24 21.59
C GLU A 587 -21.04 4.50 22.32
N GLU A 588 -20.24 5.31 21.63
CA GLU A 588 -19.74 6.58 22.14
C GLU A 588 -20.57 7.72 21.55
N LYS A 589 -20.95 8.66 22.41
CA LYS A 589 -21.56 9.92 22.02
C LYS A 589 -20.49 11.00 21.94
N LEU A 590 -20.34 11.58 20.76
CA LEU A 590 -19.53 12.78 20.58
C LEU A 590 -20.27 14.00 21.14
N GLN A 591 -19.64 14.70 22.07
CA GLN A 591 -19.95 16.09 22.40
C GLN A 591 -18.81 16.96 21.88
N THR A 592 -19.08 17.74 20.86
CA THR A 592 -18.10 18.61 20.21
C THR A 592 -18.72 19.96 19.94
N SER A 593 -17.95 21.04 20.08
CA SER A 593 -18.31 22.37 19.55
C SER A 593 -18.05 22.51 18.05
N GLY A 594 -17.67 21.41 17.37
CA GLY A 594 -17.48 21.32 15.92
C GLY A 594 -16.05 21.11 15.45
N TYR A 595 -15.09 21.07 16.39
CA TYR A 595 -13.66 21.14 16.11
C TYR A 595 -12.90 19.95 16.72
N ARG A 596 -11.94 19.41 15.97
CA ARG A 596 -11.04 18.31 16.37
C ARG A 596 -9.62 18.67 15.96
N LYS A 597 -8.70 18.69 16.93
CA LYS A 597 -7.28 19.01 16.70
C LYS A 597 -6.70 18.15 15.58
N ILE A 598 -5.92 18.73 14.67
CA ILE A 598 -5.31 17.99 13.55
C ILE A 598 -4.39 16.89 14.13
N PRO A 599 -4.43 15.63 13.65
CA PRO A 599 -3.53 14.60 14.16
C PRO A 599 -2.07 14.93 13.82
N GLY A 600 -1.17 14.74 14.80
CA GLY A 600 0.24 15.11 14.68
C GLY A 600 0.55 16.57 15.03
N ASP A 601 -0.46 17.39 15.28
CA ASP A 601 -0.32 18.79 15.72
C ASP A 601 0.20 18.90 17.16
N LYS A 602 1.18 19.78 17.37
CA LYS A 602 1.90 19.96 18.64
C LYS A 602 1.74 21.35 19.30
N CYS A 603 0.66 22.08 18.98
CA CYS A 603 0.33 23.37 19.64
C CYS A 603 0.10 23.21 21.15
N GLU A 604 0.52 24.21 21.93
CA GLU A 604 0.46 24.26 23.40
C GLU A 604 -0.31 25.48 23.91
N GLY A 605 -1.34 25.27 24.74
CA GLY A 605 -2.16 26.36 25.26
C GLY A 605 -3.11 26.95 24.21
N GLY A 606 -3.17 28.28 24.08
CA GLY A 606 -4.00 28.96 23.09
C GLY A 606 -5.51 28.75 23.26
N GLU A 607 -6.24 28.76 22.15
CA GLU A 607 -7.67 28.41 22.12
C GLU A 607 -7.85 26.89 22.03
N MET A 608 -8.73 26.35 22.87
CA MET A 608 -9.04 24.91 22.92
C MET A 608 -10.56 24.70 22.95
N PRO A 609 -11.20 24.47 21.79
CA PRO A 609 -12.62 24.16 21.68
C PRO A 609 -13.04 22.93 22.52
N GLU A 610 -14.27 22.93 23.06
CA GLU A 610 -14.74 21.84 23.89
C GLU A 610 -15.08 20.58 23.07
N ARG A 611 -14.23 19.55 23.19
CA ARG A 611 -14.45 18.20 22.66
C ARG A 611 -14.38 17.15 23.76
N LYS A 612 -15.42 16.33 23.89
CA LYS A 612 -15.59 15.26 24.88
C LYS A 612 -16.27 14.06 24.22
N GLU A 613 -15.63 12.90 24.30
CA GLU A 613 -16.24 11.62 23.91
C GLU A 613 -16.84 10.97 25.16
N ILE A 614 -18.09 10.53 25.07
CA ILE A 614 -18.85 9.97 26.19
C ILE A 614 -19.27 8.54 25.85
N ASP A 615 -18.53 7.59 26.39
CA ASP A 615 -18.93 6.19 26.57
C ASP A 615 -20.36 6.11 27.15
N LEU A 616 -21.32 5.62 26.35
CA LEU A 616 -22.70 5.39 26.78
C LEU A 616 -22.90 4.01 27.45
N ARG A 617 -21.91 3.10 27.36
CA ARG A 617 -21.97 1.67 27.73
C ARG A 617 -23.12 0.88 27.10
N LYS A 618 -23.75 1.46 26.08
CA LYS A 618 -24.73 0.82 25.21
C LYS A 618 -23.94 0.07 24.15
N ARG A 619 -24.08 -1.26 24.10
CA ARG A 619 -23.36 -2.04 23.09
C ARG A 619 -23.91 -1.77 21.71
N CYS A 620 -23.09 -1.19 20.84
CA CYS A 620 -23.35 -1.14 19.41
C CYS A 620 -23.03 -2.51 18.79
N VAL A 621 -23.89 -2.99 17.90
CA VAL A 621 -23.71 -4.30 17.27
C VAL A 621 -22.78 -4.16 16.06
N SER A 622 -21.49 -4.44 16.26
CA SER A 622 -20.58 -4.72 15.15
C SER A 622 -20.85 -6.14 14.63
N ASP A 623 -21.37 -6.28 13.41
CA ASP A 623 -21.73 -7.58 12.77
C ASP A 623 -20.53 -8.52 12.45
N LEU A 624 -19.34 -8.16 12.94
CA LEU A 624 -18.08 -8.90 12.89
C LEU A 624 -18.01 -10.09 13.87
N VAL A 625 -18.73 -10.04 15.01
CA VAL A 625 -18.82 -11.16 15.95
C VAL A 625 -20.27 -11.62 16.07
N GLY A 626 -20.65 -12.58 15.23
CA GLY A 626 -21.94 -13.25 15.34
C GLY A 626 -22.10 -13.90 16.73
N PRO A 627 -23.21 -13.70 17.46
CA PRO A 627 -23.41 -14.27 18.80
C PRO A 627 -23.34 -15.80 18.87
N GLU A 628 -23.37 -16.49 17.73
CA GLU A 628 -23.33 -17.94 17.61
C GLU A 628 -22.04 -18.58 18.18
N LEU A 629 -20.94 -17.82 18.29
CA LEU A 629 -19.72 -18.28 18.97
C LEU A 629 -19.72 -18.05 20.50
N LEU A 630 -20.73 -17.36 21.07
CA LEU A 630 -20.91 -17.19 22.51
C LEU A 630 -22.17 -17.88 23.07
N VAL A 631 -23.17 -18.17 22.22
CA VAL A 631 -24.33 -19.03 22.59
C VAL A 631 -23.99 -20.52 22.43
N ASN A 632 -22.79 -20.92 22.87
CA ASN A 632 -22.47 -22.31 23.18
C ASN A 632 -21.73 -22.48 24.53
N SER A 633 -21.94 -21.55 25.46
CA SER A 633 -21.94 -21.91 26.88
C SER A 633 -23.18 -22.75 27.17
N PRO A 634 -23.07 -24.05 27.50
CA PRO A 634 -24.23 -24.87 27.82
C PRO A 634 -24.81 -24.43 29.18
N SER A 635 -25.87 -23.61 29.15
CA SER A 635 -26.66 -23.33 30.36
C SER A 635 -27.04 -24.66 31.01
N SER A 636 -26.72 -24.84 32.29
CA SER A 636 -26.59 -26.17 32.91
C SER A 636 -27.93 -26.84 33.25
N LYS A 637 -28.77 -27.07 32.24
CA LYS A 637 -29.99 -27.88 32.29
C LYS A 637 -29.70 -29.35 32.62
N SER A 638 -28.44 -29.76 32.58
CA SER A 638 -27.94 -31.00 33.17
C SER A 638 -28.27 -31.14 34.67
N VAL A 639 -28.31 -30.06 35.46
CA VAL A 639 -28.63 -30.14 36.91
C VAL A 639 -30.05 -30.67 37.16
N PRO A 640 -31.14 -30.07 36.66
CA PRO A 640 -32.49 -30.60 36.87
C PRO A 640 -32.71 -31.97 36.20
N ILE A 641 -32.04 -32.26 35.08
CA ILE A 641 -32.15 -33.57 34.39
C ILE A 641 -31.44 -34.67 35.18
N VAL A 642 -30.22 -34.43 35.67
CA VAL A 642 -29.50 -35.39 36.53
C VAL A 642 -30.23 -35.58 37.86
N ILE A 643 -30.82 -34.51 38.44
CA ILE A 643 -31.66 -34.63 39.64
C ILE A 643 -32.92 -35.46 39.36
N THR A 644 -33.64 -35.27 38.24
CA THR A 644 -34.81 -36.13 37.94
C THR A 644 -34.41 -37.56 37.62
N VAL A 645 -33.29 -37.81 36.93
CA VAL A 645 -32.77 -39.17 36.70
C VAL A 645 -32.36 -39.84 38.02
N ILE A 646 -31.70 -39.13 38.94
CA ILE A 646 -31.37 -39.63 40.29
C ILE A 646 -32.64 -39.89 41.10
N ILE A 647 -33.65 -39.01 41.06
CA ILE A 647 -34.93 -39.23 41.74
C ILE A 647 -35.67 -40.44 41.16
N ILE A 648 -35.70 -40.61 39.83
CA ILE A 648 -36.30 -41.78 39.17
C ILE A 648 -35.53 -43.07 39.51
N MET A 649 -34.20 -43.01 39.60
CA MET A 649 -33.38 -44.16 40.02
C MET A 649 -33.61 -44.50 41.49
N LEU A 650 -33.67 -43.50 42.39
CA LEU A 650 -33.99 -43.71 43.81
C LEU A 650 -35.41 -44.22 44.02
N LEU A 651 -36.40 -43.73 43.26
CA LEU A 651 -37.78 -44.21 43.30
C LEU A 651 -37.91 -45.64 42.76
N SER A 652 -37.18 -46.00 41.71
CA SER A 652 -37.18 -47.37 41.17
C SER A 652 -36.38 -48.34 42.06
N ILE A 653 -35.31 -47.90 42.72
CA ILE A 653 -34.64 -48.66 43.80
C ILE A 653 -35.58 -48.84 44.99
N ALA A 654 -36.28 -47.79 45.44
CA ALA A 654 -37.25 -47.88 46.53
C ALA A 654 -38.43 -48.80 46.18
N ALA A 655 -38.97 -48.70 44.97
CA ALA A 655 -39.99 -49.59 44.44
C ALA A 655 -39.47 -51.04 44.36
N GLY A 656 -38.23 -51.26 43.91
CA GLY A 656 -37.57 -52.56 43.90
C GLY A 656 -37.40 -53.16 45.29
N VAL A 657 -36.96 -52.37 46.28
CA VAL A 657 -36.87 -52.78 47.70
C VAL A 657 -38.25 -53.12 48.27
N VAL A 658 -39.29 -52.35 47.93
CA VAL A 658 -40.69 -52.66 48.32
C VAL A 658 -41.18 -53.94 47.63
N PHE A 659 -40.84 -54.17 46.36
CA PHE A 659 -41.23 -55.35 45.59
C PHE A 659 -40.55 -56.61 46.13
N VAL A 660 -39.24 -56.55 46.40
CA VAL A 660 -38.46 -57.61 47.05
C VAL A 660 -38.99 -57.88 48.46
N LYS A 661 -39.26 -56.85 49.26
CA LYS A 661 -39.86 -56.99 50.60
C LYS A 661 -41.27 -57.63 50.55
N LYS A 662 -42.04 -57.38 49.49
CA LYS A 662 -43.39 -57.92 49.29
C LYS A 662 -43.41 -59.36 48.75
N TYR A 663 -42.46 -59.76 47.90
CA TYR A 663 -42.47 -61.05 47.21
C TYR A 663 -41.38 -62.05 47.63
N VAL A 664 -40.23 -61.60 48.15
CA VAL A 664 -39.11 -62.49 48.53
C VAL A 664 -39.18 -62.88 50.02
N CYS A 665 -39.76 -62.04 50.88
CA CYS A 665 -39.97 -62.36 52.30
C CYS A 665 -41.34 -63.01 52.60
N GLY A 666 -42.26 -63.04 51.62
CA GLY A 666 -43.63 -63.57 51.75
C GLY A 666 -43.80 -64.94 51.07
N GLY A 667 -42.99 -65.93 51.45
CA GLY A 667 -42.84 -67.16 50.67
C GLY A 667 -44.04 -68.11 50.66
N ARG A 668 -44.34 -68.68 49.48
CA ARG A 668 -44.91 -70.03 49.32
C ARG A 668 -44.40 -70.67 48.04
N PHE A 669 -43.86 -71.89 48.17
CA PHE A 669 -43.36 -72.71 47.06
C PHE A 669 -44.51 -73.24 46.19
N LEU A 670 -44.21 -73.44 44.90
CA LEU A 670 -44.82 -74.44 44.04
C LEU A 670 -43.73 -75.04 43.13
N VAL A 671 -43.87 -76.30 42.74
CA VAL A 671 -42.76 -77.18 42.30
C VAL A 671 -43.16 -77.97 41.04
N HIS A 672 -42.16 -78.49 40.29
CA HIS A 672 -42.23 -79.37 39.09
C HIS A 672 -42.27 -78.63 37.72
N ARG A 673 -41.72 -79.16 36.61
CA ARG A 673 -40.77 -80.29 36.37
C ARG A 673 -40.04 -80.15 35.00
N TYR A 674 -39.03 -80.99 34.78
CA TYR A 674 -38.14 -81.15 33.61
C TYR A 674 -38.75 -81.22 32.19
N SER A 675 -38.14 -80.52 31.21
CA SER A 675 -37.60 -81.03 29.91
C SER A 675 -36.72 -79.93 29.26
N VAL A 676 -35.63 -80.08 28.49
CA VAL A 676 -34.83 -81.19 27.87
C VAL A 676 -35.14 -81.51 26.39
N LEU A 677 -34.11 -81.37 25.51
CA LEU A 677 -33.94 -81.83 24.09
C LEU A 677 -34.90 -81.21 23.02
N GLN A 678 -34.61 -81.08 21.69
CA GLN A 678 -33.43 -81.22 20.79
C GLN A 678 -33.81 -80.62 19.37
N GLN A 679 -33.12 -79.61 18.78
CA GLN A 679 -32.06 -79.65 17.71
C GLN A 679 -32.53 -79.86 16.23
N HIS A 680 -31.87 -79.18 15.26
CA HIS A 680 -31.84 -79.37 13.78
C HIS A 680 -33.05 -78.86 12.91
N VAL A 681 -32.81 -78.02 11.85
CA VAL A 681 -32.72 -78.31 10.36
C VAL A 681 -34.11 -78.15 9.67
N GLU A 682 -34.33 -77.72 8.41
CA GLU A 682 -33.56 -77.83 7.14
C GLU A 682 -33.39 -76.52 6.32
N ASP A 683 -33.48 -76.57 4.96
CA ASP A 683 -32.72 -75.72 4.01
C ASP A 683 -33.41 -75.53 2.60
N ASN A 684 -32.81 -74.75 1.68
CA ASN A 684 -33.11 -74.46 0.23
C ASN A 684 -34.00 -73.22 -0.06
N ALA A 685 -33.79 -72.32 -1.05
CA ALA A 685 -33.34 -72.33 -2.48
C ALA A 685 -34.51 -72.55 -3.50
N VAL A 686 -34.56 -72.05 -4.76
CA VAL A 686 -33.61 -71.31 -5.65
C VAL A 686 -34.35 -70.61 -6.84
N ASP A 687 -33.65 -69.74 -7.60
CA ASP A 687 -33.89 -69.21 -8.98
C ASP A 687 -35.17 -68.44 -9.43
N GLY A 688 -34.99 -67.59 -10.47
CA GLY A 688 -36.05 -66.98 -11.30
C GLY A 688 -35.61 -65.69 -12.02
N VAL A 689 -35.39 -65.72 -13.35
CA VAL A 689 -34.95 -64.59 -14.20
C VAL A 689 -35.86 -64.48 -15.44
N ASP A 690 -36.23 -63.27 -15.86
CA ASP A 690 -36.21 -62.80 -17.27
C ASP A 690 -36.79 -61.38 -17.47
N ASP A 691 -36.20 -60.65 -18.42
CA ASP A 691 -36.66 -59.40 -19.08
C ASP A 691 -37.43 -59.82 -20.41
N PRO A 692 -37.88 -58.98 -21.40
CA PRO A 692 -37.35 -57.68 -21.86
C PRO A 692 -38.39 -56.68 -22.50
N LEU A 693 -37.85 -55.72 -23.29
CA LEU A 693 -38.41 -55.04 -24.49
C LEU A 693 -39.10 -53.66 -24.40
N GLU A 694 -38.28 -52.62 -24.64
CA GLU A 694 -38.38 -51.53 -25.63
C GLU A 694 -39.74 -51.02 -26.17
N THR A 695 -39.84 -49.69 -26.34
CA THR A 695 -39.92 -49.06 -27.69
C THR A 695 -39.56 -47.56 -27.69
N ASN A 696 -39.10 -47.04 -28.83
CA ASN A 696 -38.61 -45.66 -29.03
C ASN A 696 -39.69 -44.69 -29.52
N HIS A 697 -39.46 -43.37 -29.39
CA HIS A 697 -39.51 -42.44 -30.54
C HIS A 697 -38.86 -41.06 -30.28
N THR A 698 -38.04 -40.59 -31.22
CA THR A 698 -37.53 -39.21 -31.36
C THR A 698 -38.63 -38.29 -31.94
N HIS A 699 -38.67 -36.96 -31.74
CA HIS A 699 -37.75 -35.91 -32.24
C HIS A 699 -38.38 -34.51 -31.87
N ASN A 700 -37.77 -33.32 -31.98
CA ASN A 700 -36.43 -32.83 -32.32
C ASN A 700 -36.27 -31.37 -31.77
N GLY A 701 -35.05 -30.79 -31.72
CA GLY A 701 -34.87 -29.35 -31.45
C GLY A 701 -33.41 -28.89 -31.26
N LYS A 702 -32.83 -28.24 -32.27
CA LYS A 702 -31.52 -27.57 -32.19
C LYS A 702 -31.63 -26.15 -31.59
N ILE A 703 -30.58 -25.74 -30.88
CA ILE A 703 -29.83 -24.46 -31.04
C ILE A 703 -28.40 -24.71 -30.53
N GLU A 704 -27.42 -23.91 -30.97
CA GLU A 704 -25.98 -24.24 -30.89
C GLU A 704 -25.12 -22.99 -30.63
N PHE A 705 -24.05 -23.17 -29.85
CA PHE A 705 -22.84 -22.33 -29.69
C PHE A 705 -22.84 -20.98 -28.95
N HIS A 706 -21.62 -20.66 -28.49
CA HIS A 706 -21.08 -19.45 -27.82
C HIS A 706 -21.63 -19.16 -26.41
N ASP A 707 -20.84 -19.19 -25.33
CA ASP A 707 -19.36 -19.34 -25.16
C ASP A 707 -18.52 -18.21 -25.78
N ASP A 708 -18.25 -17.20 -24.96
CA ASP A 708 -17.19 -16.19 -25.07
C ASP A 708 -16.63 -15.95 -23.66
N SER A 709 -15.33 -15.66 -23.55
CA SER A 709 -14.61 -15.47 -22.28
C SER A 709 -13.78 -14.18 -22.32
N ASP A 710 -14.05 -13.25 -21.41
CA ASP A 710 -13.26 -12.02 -21.26
C ASP A 710 -12.26 -12.15 -20.09
N GLU A 711 -11.03 -12.55 -20.42
CA GLU A 711 -9.86 -12.19 -19.62
C GLU A 711 -9.42 -10.76 -19.99
N VAL A 712 -9.06 -9.94 -19.01
CA VAL A 712 -8.43 -8.63 -19.24
C VAL A 712 -7.05 -8.63 -18.55
N GLN A 713 -6.07 -8.12 -19.29
CA GLN A 713 -4.63 -8.15 -18.99
C GLN A 713 -4.09 -6.75 -18.65
#